data_AF-A0AAN6MTN4-F1
#
_entry.id   AF-A0AAN6MTN4-F1
#
_cell.length_a   1.000
_cell.length_b   1.000
_cell.length_c   1.000
_cell.angle_alpha   90.00
_cell.angle_beta   90.00
_cell.angle_gamma   90.00
#
_symmetry.space_group_name_H-M   'P 1'
#
loop_
_entity.id
_entity.type
_entity.pdbx_description
1 polymer ?
#
loop_
_entity_poly.entity_id
_entity_poly.type
_entity_poly.pdbx_seq_one_letter_code
_entity_poly.pdbx_strand_id
1 'polypeptide(L)'
;MGQVCHFFLWGFAETAAQDGEEPGAPEAGRTSLQTTAIILALASALFLAALDVTIVTVAIPTIALEFHSTAGYTWIGSAYMLATAAAAPMWGKISDIWGRKPIMLIAVAVFWIGSLLSAVSKGMGMLIVARAVQGVGGGGIVILVNVCISDLFSMRKRGVYFGAMGMVWAVASAVGPILGGVFTSNVTWRWCFYINLPISGVGMVVLAYVLKLHNPRTPMRQGLKAVDWLGSLTVVGATLMIMLGLELGGVTHPWSSPTVICLLVFGVVTGALFVLIEWKFAEFPLVPMHLFRHWASAASLLVGALHGFVFISGSYYLPLYFQAVIGASPLMSGVYVLPWVMSLSLVSAATGIVIKKSGKYLPPLIFGMAVMTLGFGLFIDLEPRANWTKIVLYQLVAGIGVGPLFQSPLIALQTTVSGRDMASATGTFAFVRQLFSAVSIVIGGVVFQNGMQKQYPDLLAQLGPEVAQLLSGSNAASSVGLVGELPPAQRAVARQAYFDSLRTMYIMYVAFSAVGLAVGCFVGSRPLSKDHTEHKTGLDAMRLNKQDGEGGMSSGASSGATLDEERGMLAKRATLTQVTNFGSNPSGVRMYIYVPNNLKTKPAIVTAIHYCSGTANAFYTGTPYATLAEKYGFIVIYPEAPNSGGCWDVSSPASLTHNGGGNSNSIANMVTYTISQYNADASRVFLVGTSSGAMMTNVMAATYPELFKAGSAYAGVPAGCFYTGTVAGWNSTCANGQSIATQAVWAQTALNMYPGYTGARPKMQIYHGSADTTIYPPNFNETLKQWAGVFGYTYGQPQQTIANTPASSWTEYIYGPNLVGVYGTGITHNIPIHGENDMAWFGISGSTTTSTSTSAAATTTSTTLTRSTTTTSSAAATSTASGGGCNSARWGQCAGIGWTGCKACESPYKCTYQNDWYSQCL
;
A
#
# COMPACT_ATOMS: atom_id res chain seq x y z
N MET A 1 30.73 19.80 -4.51
CA MET A 1 30.06 18.81 -5.38
C MET A 1 30.54 17.37 -5.15
N GLY A 2 31.84 17.04 -5.23
CA GLY A 2 32.34 15.67 -5.08
C GLY A 2 32.09 14.99 -3.73
N GLN A 3 32.16 15.73 -2.62
CA GLN A 3 31.85 15.21 -1.28
C GLN A 3 30.35 14.95 -1.06
N VAL A 4 29.45 15.67 -1.75
CA VAL A 4 28.00 15.42 -1.67
C VAL A 4 27.70 14.08 -2.36
N CYS A 5 28.24 13.84 -3.56
CA CYS A 5 28.19 12.51 -4.19
C CYS A 5 28.82 11.41 -3.32
N HIS A 6 29.93 11.68 -2.64
CA HIS A 6 30.59 10.71 -1.74
C HIS A 6 29.74 10.38 -0.50
N PHE A 7 29.05 11.37 0.06
CA PHE A 7 28.10 11.18 1.18
C PHE A 7 26.86 10.39 0.74
N PHE A 8 26.39 10.62 -0.50
CA PHE A 8 25.35 9.81 -1.17
C PHE A 8 25.83 8.38 -1.50
N LEU A 9 27.12 8.14 -1.72
CA LEU A 9 27.65 6.80 -2.05
C LEU A 9 27.82 5.92 -0.80
N TRP A 10 28.23 6.49 0.33
CA TRP A 10 28.54 5.73 1.55
C TRP A 10 27.28 5.30 2.32
N GLY A 11 26.30 6.20 2.49
CA GLY A 11 25.06 5.89 3.23
C GLY A 11 24.11 4.92 2.53
N PHE A 12 24.16 4.82 1.20
CA PHE A 12 23.26 3.95 0.41
C PHE A 12 23.81 2.52 0.24
N ALA A 13 25.14 2.36 0.15
CA ALA A 13 25.79 1.06 -0.03
C ALA A 13 25.62 0.14 1.20
N GLU A 14 25.58 0.72 2.40
CA GLU A 14 25.56 -0.04 3.66
C GLU A 14 24.16 -0.57 4.01
N THR A 15 23.10 0.17 3.69
CA THR A 15 21.70 -0.30 3.86
C THR A 15 21.24 -1.32 2.82
N ALA A 16 21.85 -1.35 1.63
CA ALA A 16 21.49 -2.32 0.59
C ALA A 16 22.16 -3.68 0.77
N ALA A 17 23.12 -3.81 1.69
CA ALA A 17 23.95 -4.98 1.86
C ALA A 17 23.53 -5.92 3.01
N GLN A 18 22.52 -5.58 3.82
CA GLN A 18 22.25 -6.29 5.10
C GLN A 18 20.99 -7.17 5.18
N ASP A 19 20.11 -7.23 4.18
CA ASP A 19 18.89 -8.05 4.27
C ASP A 19 18.88 -9.17 3.22
N GLY A 20 18.82 -10.42 3.66
CA GLY A 20 18.70 -11.60 2.79
C GLY A 20 17.44 -11.52 1.92
N GLU A 21 17.62 -11.68 0.61
CA GLU A 21 16.56 -11.50 -0.40
C GLU A 21 15.46 -12.58 -0.31
N GLU A 22 14.23 -12.15 -0.02
CA GLU A 22 13.02 -12.99 -0.10
C GLU A 22 12.72 -13.37 -1.58
N PRO A 23 12.50 -14.65 -1.90
CA PRO A 23 12.11 -15.06 -3.25
C PRO A 23 10.69 -14.60 -3.57
N GLY A 24 10.55 -13.64 -4.50
CA GLY A 24 9.25 -13.14 -4.99
C GLY A 24 9.04 -11.63 -4.86
N ALA A 25 9.90 -10.91 -4.15
CA ALA A 25 9.85 -9.44 -4.13
C ALA A 25 10.14 -8.86 -5.54
N PRO A 26 9.56 -7.69 -5.92
CA PRO A 26 9.87 -6.99 -7.20
C PRO A 26 11.37 -6.72 -7.41
N GLU A 27 12.12 -6.82 -6.32
CA GLU A 27 13.55 -6.52 -6.16
C GLU A 27 14.42 -7.77 -6.36
N ALA A 28 13.87 -8.98 -6.26
CA ALA A 28 14.60 -10.26 -6.24
C ALA A 28 15.35 -10.59 -7.55
N GLY A 29 15.16 -9.79 -8.61
CA GLY A 29 15.90 -9.89 -9.86
C GLY A 29 16.90 -8.76 -10.12
N ARG A 30 17.10 -7.83 -9.17
CA ARG A 30 17.95 -6.64 -9.36
C ARG A 30 19.15 -6.68 -8.42
N THR A 31 20.33 -6.42 -8.95
CA THR A 31 21.52 -6.28 -8.10
C THR A 31 21.43 -5.01 -7.25
N SER A 32 22.09 -4.99 -6.09
CA SER A 32 22.19 -3.79 -5.23
C SER A 32 22.68 -2.55 -6.00
N LEU A 33 23.58 -2.74 -6.98
CA LEU A 33 24.06 -1.68 -7.88
C LEU A 33 22.93 -1.12 -8.78
N GLN A 34 22.08 -1.98 -9.33
CA GLN A 34 20.95 -1.56 -10.17
C GLN A 34 19.91 -0.80 -9.34
N THR A 35 19.58 -1.30 -8.14
CA THR A 35 18.65 -0.63 -7.23
C THR A 35 19.16 0.75 -6.81
N THR A 36 20.44 0.85 -6.45
CA THR A 36 21.08 2.12 -6.10
C THR A 36 21.05 3.10 -7.28
N ALA A 37 21.38 2.64 -8.49
CA ALA A 37 21.35 3.49 -9.68
C ALA A 37 19.94 4.00 -10.01
N ILE A 38 18.89 3.18 -9.85
CA ILE A 38 17.49 3.60 -10.03
C ILE A 38 17.11 4.68 -9.01
N ILE A 39 17.43 4.47 -7.74
CA ILE A 39 17.12 5.43 -6.68
C ILE A 39 17.85 6.74 -6.89
N LEU A 40 19.14 6.72 -7.27
CA LEU A 40 19.90 7.92 -7.58
C LEU A 40 19.31 8.67 -8.79
N ALA A 41 18.83 7.95 -9.80
CA ALA A 41 18.17 8.55 -10.95
C ALA A 41 16.86 9.26 -10.54
N LEU A 42 16.02 8.60 -9.74
CA LEU A 42 14.77 9.18 -9.24
C LEU A 42 15.03 10.34 -8.27
N ALA A 43 16.03 10.21 -7.40
CA ALA A 43 16.47 11.24 -6.47
C ALA A 43 17.00 12.48 -7.20
N SER A 44 17.80 12.31 -8.27
CA SER A 44 18.30 13.44 -9.06
C SER A 44 17.18 14.20 -9.78
N ALA A 45 16.20 13.49 -10.35
CA ALA A 45 15.02 14.12 -10.94
C ALA A 45 14.22 14.91 -9.89
N LEU A 46 13.95 14.31 -8.73
CA LEU A 46 13.25 14.97 -7.64
C LEU A 46 14.03 16.17 -7.08
N PHE A 47 15.35 16.05 -6.96
CA PHE A 47 16.25 17.11 -6.51
C PHE A 47 16.10 18.34 -7.38
N LEU A 48 16.04 18.17 -8.71
CA LEU A 48 15.89 19.29 -9.64
C LEU A 48 14.55 19.99 -9.48
N ALA A 49 13.46 19.23 -9.39
CA ALA A 49 12.13 19.80 -9.18
C ALA A 49 12.07 20.56 -7.83
N ALA A 50 12.64 20.00 -6.76
CA ALA A 50 12.67 20.63 -5.45
C ALA A 50 13.62 21.86 -5.38
N LEU A 51 14.77 21.78 -6.05
CA LEU A 51 15.76 22.86 -6.12
C LEU A 51 15.15 24.06 -6.84
N ASP A 52 14.46 23.84 -7.95
CA ASP A 52 13.86 24.90 -8.75
C ASP A 52 12.79 25.72 -8.00
N VAL A 53 12.01 25.06 -7.13
CA VAL A 53 11.04 25.74 -6.25
C VAL A 53 11.73 26.70 -5.29
N THR A 54 12.94 26.39 -4.83
CA THR A 54 13.60 27.11 -3.73
C THR A 54 14.67 28.08 -4.22
N ILE A 55 15.39 27.75 -5.28
CA ILE A 55 16.47 28.57 -5.87
C ILE A 55 15.96 29.90 -6.43
N VAL A 56 14.75 29.92 -6.99
CA VAL A 56 14.18 31.11 -7.62
C VAL A 56 13.79 32.16 -6.58
N THR A 57 13.36 31.77 -5.39
CA THR A 57 12.76 32.67 -4.36
C THR A 57 13.62 33.89 -4.01
N VAL A 58 14.94 33.71 -3.92
CA VAL A 58 15.90 34.79 -3.62
C VAL A 58 16.23 35.67 -4.83
N ALA A 59 15.99 35.15 -6.05
CA ALA A 59 16.25 35.85 -7.32
C ALA A 59 15.06 36.69 -7.79
N ILE A 60 13.83 36.39 -7.31
CA ILE A 60 12.59 37.04 -7.76
C ILE A 60 12.67 38.58 -7.70
N PRO A 61 13.12 39.23 -6.60
CA PRO A 61 13.19 40.69 -6.56
C PRO A 61 14.08 41.27 -7.67
N THR A 62 15.23 40.64 -7.94
CA THR A 62 16.15 41.06 -8.99
C THR A 62 15.55 40.87 -10.39
N ILE A 63 14.85 39.76 -10.62
CA ILE A 63 14.19 39.48 -11.93
C ILE A 63 13.05 40.47 -12.18
N ALA A 64 12.22 40.72 -11.15
CA ALA A 64 11.11 41.66 -11.24
C ALA A 64 11.60 43.10 -11.52
N LEU A 65 12.73 43.47 -10.93
CA LEU A 65 13.41 44.74 -11.20
C LEU A 65 13.95 44.82 -12.63
N GLU A 66 14.70 43.81 -13.12
CA GLU A 66 15.31 43.81 -14.47
C GLU A 66 14.25 43.94 -15.57
N PHE A 67 13.10 43.29 -15.42
CA PHE A 67 12.00 43.37 -16.40
C PHE A 67 11.00 44.49 -16.12
N HIS A 68 11.27 45.36 -15.15
CA HIS A 68 10.39 46.48 -14.74
C HIS A 68 8.93 46.04 -14.57
N SER A 69 8.72 44.86 -13.98
CA SER A 69 7.41 44.24 -13.91
C SER A 69 6.98 44.03 -12.47
N THR A 70 5.93 44.77 -12.11
CA THR A 70 5.42 44.95 -10.77
C THR A 70 4.62 43.73 -10.31
N ALA A 71 3.88 43.11 -11.25
CA ALA A 71 3.23 41.82 -11.07
C ALA A 71 4.21 40.62 -11.14
N GLY A 72 5.44 40.82 -11.64
CA GLY A 72 6.41 39.75 -11.85
C GLY A 72 6.78 38.96 -10.59
N TYR A 73 6.76 39.63 -9.43
CA TYR A 73 7.17 39.00 -8.17
C TYR A 73 6.28 37.79 -7.80
N THR A 74 4.96 37.96 -7.91
CA THR A 74 3.99 36.88 -7.60
C THR A 74 3.95 35.86 -8.73
N TRP A 75 3.91 36.33 -9.97
CA TRP A 75 3.73 35.50 -11.17
C TRP A 75 4.85 34.48 -11.43
N ILE A 76 6.11 34.81 -11.17
CA ILE A 76 7.24 33.88 -11.43
C ILE A 76 7.09 32.60 -10.59
N GLY A 77 6.63 32.74 -9.35
CA GLY A 77 6.38 31.62 -8.45
C GLY A 77 5.04 30.95 -8.69
N SER A 78 3.98 31.75 -8.76
CA SER A 78 2.62 31.25 -8.89
C SER A 78 2.39 30.52 -10.21
N ALA A 79 2.96 30.97 -11.34
CA ALA A 79 2.82 30.28 -12.63
C ALA A 79 3.36 28.84 -12.61
N TYR A 80 4.51 28.63 -11.98
CA TYR A 80 5.09 27.30 -11.84
C TYR A 80 4.24 26.42 -10.90
N MET A 81 3.88 26.94 -9.72
CA MET A 81 3.06 26.19 -8.75
C MET A 81 1.67 25.87 -9.31
N LEU A 82 1.08 26.81 -10.05
CA LEU A 82 -0.21 26.68 -10.72
C LEU A 82 -0.16 25.56 -11.77
N ALA A 83 0.84 25.59 -12.64
CA ALA A 83 1.02 24.55 -13.65
C ALA A 83 1.35 23.18 -13.04
N THR A 84 2.15 23.14 -11.97
CA THR A 84 2.42 21.94 -11.18
C THR A 84 1.14 21.37 -10.57
N ALA A 85 0.30 22.21 -9.96
CA ALA A 85 -0.97 21.77 -9.36
C ALA A 85 -1.93 21.26 -10.44
N ALA A 86 -2.13 22.02 -11.53
CA ALA A 86 -3.05 21.67 -12.59
C ALA A 86 -2.66 20.35 -13.31
N ALA A 87 -1.37 20.12 -13.53
CA ALA A 87 -0.90 18.94 -14.25
C ALA A 87 -0.76 17.68 -13.37
N ALA A 88 -0.69 17.81 -12.04
CA ALA A 88 -0.38 16.70 -11.13
C ALA A 88 -1.33 15.48 -11.28
N PRO A 89 -2.67 15.63 -11.32
CA PRO A 89 -3.58 14.49 -11.46
C PRO A 89 -3.44 13.76 -12.79
N MET A 90 -3.15 14.50 -13.87
CA MET A 90 -3.02 13.96 -15.21
C MET A 90 -1.81 13.02 -15.33
N TRP A 91 -0.66 13.43 -14.79
CA TRP A 91 0.57 12.63 -14.87
C TRP A 91 0.43 11.23 -14.26
N GLY A 92 -0.26 11.12 -13.11
CA GLY A 92 -0.53 9.85 -12.45
C GLY A 92 -1.28 8.88 -13.38
N LYS A 93 -2.44 9.29 -13.88
CA LYS A 93 -3.29 8.47 -14.75
C LYS A 93 -2.65 8.16 -16.10
N ILE A 94 -2.02 9.14 -16.75
CA ILE A 94 -1.30 8.93 -18.02
C ILE A 94 -0.22 7.87 -17.84
N SER A 95 0.47 7.85 -16.69
CA SER A 95 1.47 6.84 -16.38
C SER A 95 0.90 5.46 -16.03
N ASP A 96 -0.35 5.36 -15.56
CA ASP A 96 -1.05 4.08 -15.38
C ASP A 96 -1.37 3.43 -16.74
N ILE A 97 -1.63 4.25 -17.77
CA ILE A 97 -2.04 3.80 -19.11
C ILE A 97 -0.84 3.40 -19.96
N TRP A 98 0.14 4.29 -20.13
CA TRP A 98 1.28 4.08 -21.04
C TRP A 98 2.55 3.58 -20.35
N GLY A 99 2.49 3.33 -19.05
CA GLY A 99 3.60 2.87 -18.23
C GLY A 99 4.45 4.01 -17.67
N ARG A 100 5.18 3.71 -16.59
CA ARG A 100 5.90 4.70 -15.79
C ARG A 100 7.10 5.32 -16.49
N LYS A 101 7.92 4.50 -17.15
CA LYS A 101 9.18 4.93 -17.79
C LYS A 101 9.01 6.00 -18.86
N PRO A 102 8.20 5.81 -19.94
CA PRO A 102 8.08 6.81 -20.99
C PRO A 102 7.50 8.12 -20.46
N ILE A 103 6.53 8.05 -19.56
CA ILE A 103 5.88 9.24 -19.00
C ILE A 103 6.82 10.01 -18.06
N MET A 104 7.67 9.32 -17.30
CA MET A 104 8.73 9.97 -16.52
C MET A 104 9.72 10.74 -17.41
N LEU A 105 10.18 10.13 -18.51
CA LEU A 105 11.10 10.80 -19.44
C LEU A 105 10.46 12.03 -20.09
N ILE A 106 9.18 11.97 -20.44
CA ILE A 106 8.44 13.12 -20.97
C ILE A 106 8.34 14.22 -19.92
N ALA A 107 8.02 13.90 -18.67
CA ALA A 107 7.93 14.90 -17.59
C ALA A 107 9.28 15.62 -17.38
N VAL A 108 10.39 14.88 -17.37
CA VAL A 108 11.74 15.46 -17.26
C VAL A 108 12.10 16.30 -18.49
N ALA A 109 11.73 15.86 -19.70
CA ALA A 109 11.96 16.62 -20.93
C ALA A 109 11.18 17.95 -20.95
N VAL A 110 9.91 17.94 -20.53
CA VAL A 110 9.10 19.16 -20.40
C VAL A 110 9.71 20.13 -19.38
N PHE A 111 10.19 19.62 -18.24
CA PHE A 111 10.91 20.42 -17.25
C PHE A 111 12.23 20.98 -17.80
N TRP A 112 12.99 20.19 -18.57
CA TRP A 112 14.23 20.61 -19.23
C TRP A 112 13.98 21.76 -20.21
N ILE A 113 12.95 21.63 -21.07
CA ILE A 113 12.55 22.67 -22.03
C ILE A 113 12.09 23.93 -21.30
N GLY A 114 11.25 23.80 -20.27
CA GLY A 114 10.80 24.94 -19.46
C GLY A 114 11.95 25.67 -18.75
N SER A 115 12.95 24.92 -18.28
CA SER A 115 14.16 25.49 -17.68
C SER A 115 14.97 26.27 -18.72
N LEU A 116 15.13 25.73 -19.94
CA LEU A 116 15.83 26.40 -21.03
C LEU A 116 15.11 27.70 -21.41
N LEU A 117 13.80 27.65 -21.61
CA LEU A 117 12.97 28.81 -21.94
C LEU A 117 13.05 29.90 -20.86
N SER A 118 13.11 29.51 -19.58
CA SER A 118 13.25 30.44 -18.46
C SER A 118 14.63 31.11 -18.47
N ALA A 119 15.69 30.33 -18.72
CA ALA A 119 17.06 30.82 -18.78
C ALA A 119 17.31 31.81 -19.93
N VAL A 120 16.68 31.60 -21.09
CA VAL A 120 16.82 32.48 -22.27
C VAL A 120 15.76 33.58 -22.34
N SER A 121 14.94 33.73 -21.30
CA SER A 121 13.83 34.67 -21.32
C SER A 121 14.29 36.13 -21.44
N LYS A 122 13.61 36.86 -22.34
CA LYS A 122 13.90 38.27 -22.67
C LYS A 122 12.85 39.25 -22.14
N GLY A 123 11.84 38.75 -21.44
CA GLY A 123 10.79 39.57 -20.85
C GLY A 123 9.89 38.75 -19.94
N MET A 124 9.12 39.45 -19.10
CA MET A 124 8.31 38.82 -18.06
C MET A 124 7.28 37.83 -18.62
N GLY A 125 6.57 38.17 -19.70
CA GLY A 125 5.58 37.27 -20.28
C GLY A 125 6.19 35.95 -20.77
N MET A 126 7.36 36.00 -21.42
CA MET A 126 8.09 34.81 -21.83
C MET A 126 8.54 33.97 -20.63
N LEU A 127 9.02 34.62 -19.56
CA LEU A 127 9.39 33.93 -18.33
C LEU A 127 8.19 33.26 -17.66
N ILE A 128 7.04 33.93 -17.55
CA ILE A 128 5.81 33.37 -16.97
C ILE A 128 5.37 32.13 -17.74
N VAL A 129 5.33 32.19 -19.07
CA VAL A 129 5.01 31.04 -19.92
C VAL A 129 6.03 29.91 -19.74
N ALA A 130 7.32 30.25 -19.69
CA ALA A 130 8.38 29.28 -19.44
C ALA A 130 8.24 28.60 -18.07
N ARG A 131 7.91 29.36 -17.02
CA ARG A 131 7.62 28.85 -15.68
C ARG A 131 6.41 27.94 -15.65
N ALA A 132 5.37 28.26 -16.41
CA ALA A 132 4.21 27.37 -16.56
C ALA A 132 4.61 26.05 -17.23
N VAL A 133 5.32 26.08 -18.36
CA VAL A 133 5.83 24.86 -19.03
C VAL A 133 6.72 24.04 -18.09
N GLN A 134 7.64 24.71 -17.39
CA GLN A 134 8.52 24.08 -16.41
C GLN A 134 7.72 23.46 -15.26
N GLY A 135 6.69 24.13 -14.78
CA GLY A 135 5.80 23.66 -13.72
C GLY A 135 4.98 22.43 -14.11
N VAL A 136 4.53 22.33 -15.37
CA VAL A 136 3.88 21.12 -15.90
C VAL A 136 4.83 19.92 -15.78
N GLY A 137 6.10 20.07 -16.18
CA GLY A 137 7.11 19.01 -16.03
C GLY A 137 7.45 18.70 -14.58
N GLY A 138 7.62 19.74 -13.74
CA GLY A 138 7.92 19.63 -12.32
C GLY A 138 6.87 18.85 -11.53
N GLY A 139 5.58 19.11 -11.79
CA GLY A 139 4.48 18.35 -11.20
C GLY A 139 4.50 16.88 -11.59
N GLY A 140 4.84 16.59 -12.85
CA GLY A 140 5.02 15.22 -13.33
C GLY A 140 6.16 14.51 -12.61
N ILE A 141 7.33 15.15 -12.49
CA ILE A 141 8.49 14.59 -11.79
C ILE A 141 8.13 14.24 -10.33
N VAL A 142 7.54 15.18 -9.59
CA VAL A 142 7.21 14.98 -8.17
C VAL A 142 6.22 13.82 -7.97
N ILE A 143 5.18 13.73 -8.80
CA ILE A 143 4.18 12.66 -8.71
C ILE A 143 4.77 11.32 -9.15
N LEU A 144 5.42 11.28 -10.32
CA LEU A 144 5.91 10.04 -10.92
C LEU A 144 7.05 9.43 -10.13
N VAL A 145 7.87 10.21 -9.41
CA VAL A 145 8.93 9.66 -8.54
C VAL A 145 8.28 8.87 -7.40
N ASN A 146 7.25 9.42 -6.76
CA ASN A 146 6.55 8.75 -5.67
C ASN A 146 5.81 7.49 -6.15
N VAL A 147 5.20 7.56 -7.33
CA VAL A 147 4.53 6.42 -7.97
C VAL A 147 5.54 5.34 -8.36
N CYS A 148 6.67 5.69 -8.97
CA CYS A 148 7.74 4.75 -9.32
C CYS A 148 8.29 4.04 -8.09
N ILE A 149 8.55 4.74 -6.99
CA ILE A 149 9.01 4.11 -5.74
C ILE A 149 7.98 3.12 -5.21
N SER A 150 6.69 3.45 -5.36
CA SER A 150 5.61 2.53 -4.95
C SER A 150 5.60 1.26 -5.81
N ASP A 151 5.79 1.37 -7.12
CA ASP A 151 5.77 0.20 -8.01
C ASP A 151 7.08 -0.62 -7.97
N LEU A 152 8.22 0.01 -7.63
CA LEU A 152 9.54 -0.62 -7.67
C LEU A 152 9.90 -1.39 -6.41
N PHE A 153 9.31 -1.03 -5.27
CA PHE A 153 9.71 -1.51 -3.95
C PHE A 153 8.50 -2.00 -3.14
N SER A 154 8.72 -3.07 -2.37
CA SER A 154 7.73 -3.58 -1.42
C SER A 154 7.41 -2.53 -0.33
N MET A 155 6.17 -2.40 0.17
CA MET A 155 5.86 -1.36 1.18
C MET A 155 6.74 -1.42 2.43
N ARG A 156 7.28 -2.59 2.80
CA ARG A 156 8.21 -2.68 3.94
C ARG A 156 9.47 -1.83 3.71
N LYS A 157 9.96 -1.74 2.46
CA LYS A 157 11.11 -0.93 2.08
C LYS A 157 10.74 0.47 1.57
N ARG A 158 9.52 0.70 1.08
CA ARG A 158 9.06 2.03 0.59
C ARG A 158 9.32 3.15 1.60
N GLY A 159 9.15 2.90 2.90
CA GLY A 159 9.40 3.90 3.94
C GLY A 159 10.84 4.43 3.95
N VAL A 160 11.83 3.57 3.66
CA VAL A 160 13.24 3.98 3.57
C VAL A 160 13.47 4.85 2.33
N TYR A 161 12.89 4.46 1.19
CA TYR A 161 13.03 5.21 -0.06
C TYR A 161 12.26 6.54 -0.06
N PHE A 162 11.07 6.61 0.54
CA PHE A 162 10.37 7.88 0.77
C PHE A 162 11.14 8.77 1.76
N GLY A 163 11.76 8.19 2.79
CA GLY A 163 12.70 8.90 3.66
C GLY A 163 13.88 9.49 2.89
N ALA A 164 14.46 8.73 1.95
CA ALA A 164 15.52 9.20 1.06
C ALA A 164 15.06 10.34 0.14
N MET A 165 13.85 10.25 -0.43
CA MET A 165 13.25 11.36 -1.18
C MET A 165 12.98 12.60 -0.32
N GLY A 166 12.63 12.41 0.95
CA GLY A 166 12.54 13.49 1.94
C GLY A 166 13.89 14.17 2.19
N MET A 167 14.99 13.40 2.28
CA MET A 167 16.34 13.97 2.39
C MET A 167 16.74 14.77 1.15
N VAL A 168 16.33 14.32 -0.04
CA VAL A 168 16.55 15.08 -1.27
C VAL A 168 15.87 16.45 -1.20
N TRP A 169 14.62 16.50 -0.73
CA TRP A 169 13.91 17.76 -0.49
C TRP A 169 14.61 18.65 0.55
N ALA A 170 15.12 18.06 1.62
CA ALA A 170 15.87 18.77 2.66
C ALA A 170 17.14 19.43 2.10
N VAL A 171 17.94 18.66 1.35
CA VAL A 171 19.17 19.16 0.73
C VAL A 171 18.84 20.22 -0.32
N ALA A 172 17.87 19.97 -1.20
CA ALA A 172 17.44 20.92 -2.21
C ALA A 172 16.98 22.24 -1.59
N SER A 173 16.19 22.18 -0.52
CA SER A 173 15.70 23.37 0.15
C SER A 173 16.82 24.18 0.80
N ALA A 174 17.85 23.52 1.36
CA ALA A 174 18.96 24.22 2.02
C ALA A 174 19.94 24.83 1.00
N VAL A 175 20.21 24.09 -0.08
CA VAL A 175 21.14 24.50 -1.13
C VAL A 175 20.52 25.54 -2.07
N GLY A 176 19.21 25.46 -2.32
CA GLY A 176 18.49 26.33 -3.26
C GLY A 176 18.69 27.82 -3.01
N PRO A 177 18.28 28.37 -1.86
CA PRO A 177 18.42 29.80 -1.58
C PRO A 177 19.87 30.28 -1.61
N ILE A 178 20.84 29.46 -1.18
CA ILE A 178 22.26 29.81 -1.25
C ILE A 178 22.71 29.91 -2.71
N LEU A 179 22.47 28.87 -3.51
CA LEU A 179 22.88 28.86 -4.93
C LEU A 179 22.18 29.96 -5.72
N GLY A 180 20.89 30.17 -5.47
CA GLY A 180 20.12 31.24 -6.10
C GLY A 180 20.70 32.61 -5.76
N GLY A 181 21.09 32.80 -4.50
CA GLY A 181 21.73 34.02 -4.03
C GLY A 181 23.12 34.23 -4.64
N VAL A 182 23.93 33.17 -4.74
CA VAL A 182 25.25 33.20 -5.40
C VAL A 182 25.11 33.57 -6.88
N PHE A 183 24.22 32.88 -7.61
CA PHE A 183 24.04 33.13 -9.04
C PHE A 183 23.49 34.53 -9.31
N THR A 184 22.52 34.97 -8.51
CA THR A 184 21.92 36.30 -8.64
C THR A 184 22.92 37.41 -8.32
N SER A 185 23.79 37.22 -7.33
CA SER A 185 24.74 38.26 -6.89
C SER A 185 26.01 38.31 -7.74
N ASN A 186 26.54 37.15 -8.17
CA ASN A 186 27.90 37.06 -8.72
C ASN A 186 27.96 36.77 -10.22
N VAL A 187 26.86 36.33 -10.85
CA VAL A 187 26.87 35.95 -12.27
C VAL A 187 25.65 36.53 -13.00
N THR A 188 24.54 35.81 -12.98
CA THR A 188 23.22 36.26 -13.46
C THR A 188 22.17 35.30 -12.91
N TRP A 189 20.99 35.82 -12.58
CA TRP A 189 19.84 35.01 -12.14
C TRP A 189 19.47 33.90 -13.14
N ARG A 190 19.84 34.04 -14.43
CA ARG A 190 19.60 33.03 -15.47
C ARG A 190 20.25 31.69 -15.14
N TRP A 191 21.35 31.68 -14.38
CA TRP A 191 22.00 30.45 -13.92
C TRP A 191 21.16 29.63 -12.94
N CYS A 192 20.17 30.25 -12.27
CA CYS A 192 19.18 29.52 -11.48
C CYS A 192 18.39 28.53 -12.35
N PHE A 193 18.27 28.79 -13.66
CA PHE A 193 17.61 27.91 -14.62
C PHE A 193 18.60 27.08 -15.44
N TYR A 194 19.76 27.63 -15.83
CA TYR A 194 20.76 26.86 -16.59
C TYR A 194 21.31 25.67 -15.81
N ILE A 195 21.44 25.76 -14.48
CA ILE A 195 21.90 24.64 -13.64
C ILE A 195 21.01 23.40 -13.79
N ASN A 196 19.73 23.58 -14.10
CA ASN A 196 18.81 22.47 -14.26
C ASN A 196 19.14 21.64 -15.51
N LEU A 197 19.62 22.25 -16.60
CA LEU A 197 19.82 21.61 -17.91
C LEU A 197 20.84 20.45 -17.92
N PRO A 198 22.09 20.61 -17.42
CA PRO A 198 23.05 19.51 -17.42
C PRO A 198 22.60 18.39 -16.49
N ILE A 199 22.00 18.73 -15.35
CA ILE A 199 21.58 17.73 -14.36
C ILE A 199 20.37 16.94 -14.87
N SER A 200 19.35 17.61 -15.43
CA SER A 200 18.19 16.92 -16.02
C SER A 200 18.57 16.16 -17.29
N GLY A 201 19.51 16.66 -18.09
CA GLY A 201 20.07 15.93 -19.23
C GLY A 201 20.71 14.60 -18.82
N VAL A 202 21.63 14.63 -17.84
CA VAL A 202 22.24 13.42 -17.28
C VAL A 202 21.18 12.52 -16.65
N GLY A 203 20.26 13.08 -15.87
CA GLY A 203 19.15 12.36 -15.26
C GLY A 203 18.27 11.63 -16.28
N MET A 204 17.94 12.26 -17.41
CA MET A 204 17.19 11.63 -18.51
C MET A 204 17.96 10.46 -19.12
N VAL A 205 19.26 10.62 -19.38
CA VAL A 205 20.11 9.54 -19.90
C VAL A 205 20.14 8.36 -18.93
N VAL A 206 20.41 8.63 -17.65
CA VAL A 206 20.44 7.59 -16.62
C VAL A 206 19.07 6.91 -16.49
N LEU A 207 17.97 7.66 -16.40
CA LEU A 207 16.61 7.10 -16.36
C LEU A 207 16.30 6.27 -17.60
N ALA A 208 16.75 6.68 -18.80
CA ALA A 208 16.49 5.97 -20.03
C ALA A 208 17.17 4.57 -20.05
N TYR A 209 18.38 4.43 -19.51
CA TYR A 209 19.11 3.16 -19.51
C TYR A 209 18.86 2.30 -18.26
N VAL A 210 18.73 2.93 -17.09
CA VAL A 210 18.70 2.25 -15.79
C VAL A 210 17.27 1.90 -15.35
N LEU A 211 16.28 2.73 -15.67
CA LEU A 211 14.89 2.47 -15.28
C LEU A 211 14.29 1.38 -16.18
N LYS A 212 14.33 0.12 -15.71
CA LYS A 212 13.66 -1.02 -16.36
C LYS A 212 12.37 -1.33 -15.62
N LEU A 213 11.30 -0.65 -16.03
CA LEU A 213 9.93 -0.88 -15.55
C LEU A 213 9.12 -1.62 -16.62
N HIS A 214 8.20 -2.48 -16.18
CA HIS A 214 7.26 -3.17 -17.05
C HIS A 214 6.51 -2.14 -17.89
N ASN A 215 6.51 -2.32 -19.21
CA ASN A 215 5.76 -1.49 -20.14
C ASN A 215 4.55 -2.29 -20.61
N PRO A 216 3.31 -1.90 -20.25
CA PRO A 216 2.10 -2.61 -20.67
C PRO A 216 1.86 -2.58 -22.18
N ARG A 217 2.67 -1.84 -22.96
CA ARG A 217 2.62 -1.73 -24.43
C ARG A 217 1.21 -1.41 -24.95
N THR A 218 0.46 -0.61 -24.19
CA THR A 218 -0.92 -0.27 -24.52
C THR A 218 -0.98 0.51 -25.83
N PRO A 219 -1.80 0.07 -26.82
CA PRO A 219 -1.96 0.78 -28.08
C PRO A 219 -2.45 2.22 -27.86
N MET A 220 -1.86 3.18 -28.56
CA MET A 220 -2.13 4.62 -28.37
C MET A 220 -3.63 4.95 -28.47
N ARG A 221 -4.35 4.37 -29.44
CA ARG A 221 -5.80 4.58 -29.61
C ARG A 221 -6.64 4.11 -28.40
N GLN A 222 -6.28 3.00 -27.77
CA GLN A 222 -7.00 2.48 -26.60
C GLN A 222 -6.66 3.29 -25.35
N GLY A 223 -5.38 3.69 -25.21
CA GLY A 223 -4.96 4.57 -24.12
C GLY A 223 -5.64 5.94 -24.15
N LEU A 224 -5.73 6.58 -25.32
CA LEU A 224 -6.41 7.88 -25.44
C LEU A 224 -7.89 7.81 -25.08
N LYS A 225 -8.58 6.68 -25.32
CA LYS A 225 -9.98 6.51 -24.91
C LYS A 225 -10.16 6.30 -23.41
N ALA A 226 -9.13 5.80 -22.71
CA ALA A 226 -9.16 5.55 -21.28
C ALA A 226 -8.81 6.78 -20.43
N VAL A 227 -8.25 7.83 -21.04
CA VAL A 227 -7.99 9.11 -20.37
C VAL A 227 -9.32 9.82 -20.11
N ASP A 228 -9.54 10.24 -18.86
CA ASP A 228 -10.62 11.14 -18.52
C ASP A 228 -10.31 12.57 -18.98
N TRP A 229 -10.53 12.83 -20.27
CA TRP A 229 -10.31 14.14 -20.89
C TRP A 229 -11.23 15.20 -20.31
N LEU A 230 -12.47 14.84 -19.96
CA LEU A 230 -13.47 15.77 -19.48
C LEU A 230 -13.13 16.22 -18.05
N GLY A 231 -12.82 15.28 -17.16
CA GLY A 231 -12.31 15.56 -15.82
C GLY A 231 -10.99 16.33 -15.86
N SER A 232 -10.05 15.92 -16.72
CA SER A 232 -8.75 16.61 -16.88
C SER A 232 -8.90 18.04 -17.37
N LEU A 233 -9.73 18.29 -18.38
CA LEU A 233 -9.92 19.64 -18.93
C LEU A 233 -10.64 20.55 -17.93
N THR A 234 -11.63 20.02 -17.22
CA THR A 234 -12.39 20.81 -16.24
C THR A 234 -11.59 21.09 -14.97
N VAL A 235 -10.77 20.17 -14.46
CA VAL A 235 -9.91 20.44 -13.29
C VAL A 235 -8.81 21.45 -13.61
N VAL A 236 -8.17 21.33 -14.78
CA VAL A 236 -7.16 22.28 -15.25
C VAL A 236 -7.81 23.64 -15.49
N GLY A 237 -8.93 23.67 -16.22
CA GLY A 237 -9.67 24.90 -16.51
C GLY A 237 -10.14 25.62 -15.25
N ALA A 238 -10.78 24.91 -14.31
CA ALA A 238 -11.24 25.49 -13.05
C ALA A 238 -10.08 26.04 -12.23
N THR A 239 -8.99 25.27 -12.10
CA THR A 239 -7.79 25.69 -11.37
C THR A 239 -7.17 26.94 -12.00
N LEU A 240 -6.98 26.96 -13.33
CA LEU A 240 -6.42 28.11 -14.04
C LEU A 240 -7.32 29.34 -13.94
N MET A 241 -8.63 29.20 -14.12
CA MET A 241 -9.57 30.34 -14.08
C MET A 241 -9.65 30.97 -12.69
N ILE A 242 -9.78 30.15 -11.63
CA ILE A 242 -9.83 30.66 -10.25
C ILE A 242 -8.51 31.35 -9.90
N MET A 243 -7.37 30.71 -10.22
CA MET A 243 -6.05 31.24 -9.88
C MET A 243 -5.71 32.50 -10.67
N LEU A 244 -6.00 32.53 -11.97
CA LEU A 244 -5.84 33.71 -12.82
C LEU A 244 -6.75 34.85 -12.35
N GLY A 245 -7.98 34.56 -11.93
CA GLY A 245 -8.89 35.56 -11.36
C GLY A 245 -8.35 36.18 -10.08
N LEU A 246 -7.85 35.36 -9.15
CA LEU A 246 -7.25 35.83 -7.90
C LEU A 246 -5.95 36.62 -8.13
N GLU A 247 -5.15 36.22 -9.12
CA GLU A 247 -3.85 36.84 -9.43
C GLU A 247 -4.00 38.16 -10.19
N LEU A 248 -4.98 38.28 -11.08
CA LEU A 248 -5.27 39.54 -11.77
C LEU A 248 -6.02 40.54 -10.87
N GLY A 249 -6.81 40.05 -9.92
CA GLY A 249 -7.65 40.84 -9.02
C GLY A 249 -6.84 41.71 -8.05
N GLY A 250 -7.08 43.01 -8.08
CA GLY A 250 -6.42 43.99 -7.21
C GLY A 250 -5.00 44.37 -7.64
N VAL A 251 -4.43 43.71 -8.65
CA VAL A 251 -3.07 43.95 -9.15
C VAL A 251 -3.11 44.58 -10.53
N THR A 252 -3.52 43.80 -11.53
CA THR A 252 -3.59 44.25 -12.94
C THR A 252 -4.98 44.79 -13.28
N HIS A 253 -6.01 44.25 -12.65
CA HIS A 253 -7.39 44.64 -12.82
C HIS A 253 -8.08 44.87 -11.47
N PRO A 254 -8.97 45.86 -11.34
CA PRO A 254 -9.79 46.02 -10.15
C PRO A 254 -10.59 44.74 -9.87
N TRP A 255 -10.90 44.46 -8.60
CA TRP A 255 -11.75 43.33 -8.20
C TRP A 255 -13.15 43.36 -8.85
N SER A 256 -13.65 44.55 -9.16
CA SER A 256 -14.91 44.78 -9.85
C SER A 256 -14.82 44.60 -11.38
N SER A 257 -13.64 44.32 -11.93
CA SER A 257 -13.44 44.14 -13.36
C SER A 257 -14.24 42.93 -13.87
N PRO A 258 -14.94 43.05 -15.02
CA PRO A 258 -15.62 41.93 -15.66
C PRO A 258 -14.68 40.73 -15.87
N THR A 259 -13.41 40.96 -16.22
CA THR A 259 -12.42 39.88 -16.41
C THR A 259 -12.22 39.06 -15.14
N VAL A 260 -12.03 39.72 -13.99
CA VAL A 260 -11.78 39.07 -12.69
C VAL A 260 -13.03 38.31 -12.24
N ILE A 261 -14.20 38.96 -12.31
CA ILE A 261 -15.46 38.35 -11.91
C ILE A 261 -15.79 37.14 -12.80
N CYS A 262 -15.66 37.27 -14.13
CA CYS A 262 -15.88 36.16 -15.05
C CYS A 262 -14.94 34.99 -14.76
N LEU A 263 -13.64 35.23 -14.57
CA LEU A 263 -12.68 34.17 -14.25
C LEU A 263 -13.02 33.45 -12.94
N LEU A 264 -13.42 34.18 -11.90
CA LEU A 264 -13.81 33.57 -10.62
C LEU A 264 -15.12 32.79 -10.74
N VAL A 265 -16.16 33.38 -11.34
CA VAL A 265 -17.48 32.76 -11.49
C VAL A 265 -17.41 31.54 -12.41
N PHE A 266 -16.84 31.67 -13.61
CA PHE A 266 -16.66 30.52 -14.51
C PHE A 266 -15.70 29.49 -13.94
N GLY A 267 -14.70 29.90 -13.16
CA GLY A 267 -13.82 29.00 -12.42
C GLY A 267 -14.59 28.14 -11.41
N VAL A 268 -15.45 28.76 -10.58
CA VAL A 268 -16.31 28.05 -9.62
C VAL A 268 -17.31 27.15 -10.33
N VAL A 269 -17.96 27.64 -11.39
CA VAL A 269 -18.90 26.85 -12.20
C VAL A 269 -18.21 25.65 -12.84
N THR A 270 -17.01 25.84 -13.39
CA THR A 270 -16.22 24.74 -13.99
C THR A 270 -15.72 23.77 -12.93
N GLY A 271 -15.39 24.24 -11.73
CA GLY A 271 -15.06 23.39 -10.59
C GLY A 271 -16.26 22.55 -10.13
N ALA A 272 -17.45 23.14 -10.06
CA ALA A 272 -18.68 22.41 -9.77
C ALA A 272 -18.99 21.37 -10.88
N LEU A 273 -18.76 21.74 -12.14
CA LEU A 273 -18.89 20.83 -13.27
C LEU A 273 -17.89 19.67 -13.17
N PHE A 274 -16.63 19.93 -12.80
CA PHE A 274 -15.62 18.90 -12.54
C PHE A 274 -16.10 17.92 -11.46
N VAL A 275 -16.63 18.42 -10.34
CA VAL A 275 -17.19 17.56 -9.28
C VAL A 275 -18.34 16.70 -9.81
N LEU A 276 -19.23 17.25 -10.63
CA LEU A 276 -20.33 16.48 -11.25
C LEU A 276 -19.82 15.43 -12.26
N ILE A 277 -18.81 15.77 -13.05
CA ILE A 277 -18.18 14.86 -14.02
C ILE A 277 -17.54 13.68 -13.30
N GLU A 278 -16.69 13.95 -12.31
CA GLU A 278 -15.99 12.93 -11.53
C GLU A 278 -16.95 12.07 -10.71
N TRP A 279 -18.04 12.65 -10.20
CA TRP A 279 -19.01 11.91 -9.41
C TRP A 279 -19.89 10.98 -10.25
N LYS A 280 -20.28 11.39 -11.46
CA LYS A 280 -21.34 10.71 -12.24
C LYS A 280 -20.90 10.12 -13.58
N PHE A 281 -19.92 10.71 -14.24
CA PHE A 281 -19.58 10.39 -15.64
C PHE A 281 -18.20 9.76 -15.82
N ALA A 282 -17.25 10.00 -14.91
CA ALA A 282 -15.90 9.47 -15.01
C ALA A 282 -15.86 7.96 -14.75
N GLU A 283 -15.48 7.18 -15.76
CA GLU A 283 -15.28 5.74 -15.63
C GLU A 283 -14.07 5.40 -14.74
N PHE A 284 -13.03 6.24 -14.77
CA PHE A 284 -11.82 6.13 -13.94
C PHE A 284 -11.46 7.48 -13.30
N PRO A 285 -12.16 7.92 -12.23
CA PRO A 285 -12.04 9.26 -11.68
C PRO A 285 -10.60 9.63 -11.29
N LEU A 286 -10.21 10.89 -11.58
CA LEU A 286 -8.95 11.50 -11.15
C LEU A 286 -8.94 11.73 -9.64
N VAL A 287 -10.06 12.24 -9.11
CA VAL A 287 -10.26 12.54 -7.69
C VAL A 287 -11.52 11.82 -7.23
N PRO A 288 -11.41 10.62 -6.64
CA PRO A 288 -12.57 9.86 -6.25
C PRO A 288 -13.37 10.62 -5.18
N MET A 289 -14.57 11.10 -5.53
CA MET A 289 -15.36 11.98 -4.65
C MET A 289 -15.81 11.28 -3.36
N HIS A 290 -15.85 9.94 -3.35
CA HIS A 290 -16.13 9.18 -2.14
C HIS A 290 -15.06 9.36 -1.04
N LEU A 291 -13.86 9.83 -1.38
CA LEU A 291 -12.81 10.18 -0.40
C LEU A 291 -13.26 11.30 0.54
N PHE A 292 -14.10 12.23 0.08
CA PHE A 292 -14.61 13.33 0.88
C PHE A 292 -15.81 12.94 1.76
N ARG A 293 -16.33 11.72 1.60
CA ARG A 293 -17.52 11.24 2.32
C ARG A 293 -17.23 10.96 3.81
N HIS A 294 -15.98 10.61 4.12
CA HIS A 294 -15.53 10.43 5.50
C HIS A 294 -14.89 11.72 6.02
N TRP A 295 -15.43 12.23 7.12
CA TRP A 295 -14.97 13.47 7.76
C TRP A 295 -13.47 13.47 8.11
N ALA A 296 -12.91 12.33 8.56
CA ALA A 296 -11.49 12.18 8.88
C ALA A 296 -10.58 12.32 7.63
N SER A 297 -11.04 11.81 6.49
CA SER A 297 -10.35 11.94 5.19
C SER A 297 -10.38 13.39 4.72
N ALA A 298 -11.55 14.04 4.79
CA ALA A 298 -11.71 15.45 4.45
C ALA A 298 -10.87 16.36 5.37
N ALA A 299 -10.84 16.10 6.67
CA ALA A 299 -10.00 16.82 7.63
C ALA A 299 -8.51 16.67 7.31
N SER A 300 -8.05 15.45 6.96
CA SER A 300 -6.65 15.20 6.57
C SER A 300 -6.25 15.97 5.31
N LEU A 301 -7.14 16.03 4.31
CA LEU A 301 -6.94 16.81 3.09
C LEU A 301 -6.90 18.31 3.39
N LEU A 302 -7.80 18.82 4.24
CA LEU A 302 -7.85 20.23 4.62
C LEU A 302 -6.64 20.66 5.45
N VAL A 303 -6.16 19.82 6.38
CA VAL A 303 -4.89 20.05 7.08
C VAL A 303 -3.72 20.11 6.08
N GLY A 304 -3.68 19.18 5.12
CA GLY A 304 -2.68 19.21 4.04
C GLY A 304 -2.74 20.49 3.19
N ALA A 305 -3.95 20.96 2.89
CA ALA A 305 -4.21 22.21 2.17
C ALA A 305 -3.67 23.43 2.94
N LEU A 306 -4.04 23.56 4.21
CA LEU A 306 -3.66 24.68 5.07
C LEU A 306 -2.15 24.65 5.40
N HIS A 307 -1.57 23.47 5.58
CA HIS A 307 -0.13 23.30 5.67
C HIS A 307 0.56 23.82 4.40
N GLY A 308 0.13 23.40 3.21
CA GLY A 308 0.70 23.89 1.94
C GLY A 308 0.59 25.41 1.79
N PHE A 309 -0.57 25.97 2.17
CA PHE A 309 -0.82 27.41 2.15
C PHE A 309 0.14 28.18 3.06
N VAL A 310 0.39 27.71 4.29
CA VAL A 310 1.26 28.43 5.23
C VAL A 310 2.74 28.17 4.92
N PHE A 311 3.13 26.93 4.64
CA PHE A 311 4.51 26.52 4.37
C PHE A 311 5.17 27.32 3.26
N ILE A 312 4.52 27.41 2.09
CA ILE A 312 5.15 28.00 0.90
C ILE A 312 5.41 29.49 1.09
N SER A 313 4.60 30.16 1.91
CA SER A 313 4.72 31.58 2.19
C SER A 313 6.06 31.93 2.85
N GLY A 314 6.56 31.08 3.77
CA GLY A 314 7.87 31.26 4.39
C GLY A 314 8.98 31.28 3.35
N SER A 315 8.91 30.39 2.36
CA SER A 315 9.92 30.29 1.30
C SER A 315 9.95 31.50 0.36
N TYR A 316 8.81 32.12 0.08
CA TYR A 316 8.73 33.28 -0.83
C TYR A 316 8.96 34.62 -0.10
N TYR A 317 8.34 34.81 1.06
CA TYR A 317 8.29 36.12 1.71
C TYR A 317 9.36 36.37 2.77
N LEU A 318 10.00 35.34 3.35
CA LEU A 318 11.17 35.56 4.22
C LEU A 318 12.34 36.18 3.44
N PRO A 319 12.69 35.73 2.21
CA PRO A 319 13.65 36.43 1.38
C PRO A 319 13.27 37.89 1.12
N LEU A 320 11.99 38.18 0.88
CA LEU A 320 11.51 39.55 0.70
C LEU A 320 11.70 40.39 1.97
N TYR A 321 11.43 39.85 3.15
CA TYR A 321 11.74 40.51 4.42
C TYR A 321 13.23 40.82 4.55
N PHE A 322 14.11 39.85 4.28
CA PHE A 322 15.55 40.07 4.39
C PHE A 322 16.07 41.10 3.39
N GLN A 323 15.56 41.10 2.15
CA GLN A 323 16.03 42.03 1.12
C GLN A 323 15.40 43.43 1.28
N ALA A 324 14.10 43.54 1.54
CA ALA A 324 13.39 44.82 1.57
C ALA A 324 13.43 45.52 2.93
N VAL A 325 13.34 44.77 4.03
CA VAL A 325 13.30 45.34 5.38
C VAL A 325 14.70 45.42 5.97
N ILE A 326 15.43 44.31 5.99
CA ILE A 326 16.79 44.28 6.57
C ILE A 326 17.83 44.92 5.60
N GLY A 327 17.59 44.84 4.29
CA GLY A 327 18.52 45.34 3.27
C GLY A 327 19.68 44.39 2.99
N ALA A 328 19.46 43.08 3.17
CA ALA A 328 20.44 42.05 2.85
C ALA A 328 20.57 41.87 1.34
N SER A 329 21.77 41.50 0.86
CA SER A 329 21.96 41.07 -0.53
C SER A 329 21.22 39.75 -0.80
N PRO A 330 20.92 39.40 -2.07
CA PRO A 330 20.30 38.12 -2.42
C PRO A 330 21.05 36.90 -1.86
N LEU A 331 22.39 36.93 -1.87
CA LEU A 331 23.23 35.91 -1.24
C LEU A 331 22.98 35.79 0.26
N MET A 332 23.06 36.90 1.00
CA MET A 332 22.85 36.88 2.45
C MET A 332 21.41 36.54 2.82
N SER A 333 20.44 36.98 2.03
CA SER A 333 19.03 36.58 2.15
C SER A 333 18.89 35.06 2.05
N GLY A 334 19.59 34.40 1.13
CA GLY A 334 19.59 32.94 1.03
C GLY A 334 20.19 32.26 2.25
N VAL A 335 21.28 32.82 2.80
CA VAL A 335 21.93 32.32 4.03
C VAL A 335 21.01 32.49 5.25
N TYR A 336 20.30 33.62 5.36
CA TYR A 336 19.45 33.92 6.52
C TYR A 336 18.17 33.07 6.61
N VAL A 337 17.77 32.42 5.52
CA VAL A 337 16.65 31.47 5.47
C VAL A 337 17.05 30.06 5.94
N LEU A 338 18.35 29.78 6.11
CA LEU A 338 18.82 28.45 6.53
C LEU A 338 18.25 27.95 7.86
N PRO A 339 18.07 28.77 8.92
CA PRO A 339 17.47 28.28 10.17
C PRO A 339 16.09 27.67 9.95
N TRP A 340 15.25 28.30 9.12
CA TRP A 340 13.94 27.79 8.75
C TRP A 340 14.04 26.45 8.01
N VAL A 341 14.87 26.39 6.97
CA VAL A 341 14.96 25.22 6.11
C VAL A 341 15.62 24.02 6.80
N MET A 342 16.67 24.25 7.58
CA MET A 342 17.36 23.16 8.27
C MET A 342 16.48 22.56 9.36
N SER A 343 15.80 23.41 10.15
CA SER A 343 14.91 22.92 11.20
C SER A 343 13.71 22.15 10.64
N LEU A 344 13.03 22.65 9.59
CA LEU A 344 11.92 21.92 8.98
C LEU A 344 12.36 20.58 8.40
N SER A 345 13.55 20.54 7.79
CA SER A 345 14.10 19.34 7.16
C SER A 345 14.43 18.27 8.19
N LEU A 346 15.13 18.64 9.27
CA LEU A 346 15.53 17.73 10.33
C LEU A 346 14.31 17.19 11.08
N VAL A 347 13.32 18.04 11.38
CA VAL A 347 12.12 17.60 12.09
C VAL A 347 11.19 16.78 11.20
N SER A 348 11.11 17.06 9.89
CA SER A 348 10.40 16.21 8.92
C SER A 348 10.97 14.79 8.89
N ALA A 349 12.30 14.66 8.83
CA ALA A 349 12.98 13.35 8.90
C ALA A 349 12.75 12.65 10.25
N ALA A 350 12.88 13.37 11.36
CA ALA A 350 12.65 12.83 12.70
C ALA A 350 11.20 12.35 12.89
N THR A 351 10.23 13.04 12.31
CA THR A 351 8.81 12.68 12.38
C THR A 351 8.55 11.30 11.77
N GLY A 352 9.19 10.97 10.64
CA GLY A 352 9.09 9.64 10.04
C GLY A 352 9.56 8.53 10.99
N ILE A 353 10.66 8.77 11.72
CA ILE A 353 11.20 7.82 12.72
C ILE A 353 10.24 7.69 13.92
N VAL A 354 9.72 8.81 14.41
CA VAL A 354 8.77 8.84 15.53
C VAL A 354 7.48 8.09 15.18
N ILE A 355 6.91 8.32 14.00
CA ILE A 355 5.69 7.61 13.55
C ILE A 355 5.99 6.12 13.38
N LYS A 356 7.13 5.76 12.79
CA LYS A 356 7.55 4.35 12.63
C LYS A 356 7.66 3.62 13.97
N LYS A 357 8.26 4.24 14.99
CA LYS A 357 8.43 3.63 16.31
C LYS A 357 7.15 3.61 17.13
N SER A 358 6.37 4.70 17.09
CA SER A 358 5.19 4.87 17.95
C SER A 358 3.91 4.30 17.36
N GLY A 359 3.81 4.16 16.04
CA GLY A 359 2.58 3.82 15.33
C GLY A 359 1.50 4.90 15.44
N LYS A 360 1.85 6.14 15.84
CA LYS A 360 0.92 7.25 16.08
C LYS A 360 1.26 8.45 15.21
N TYR A 361 0.38 8.80 14.26
CA TYR A 361 0.54 9.97 13.39
C TYR A 361 -0.14 11.25 13.90
N LEU A 362 -1.16 11.12 14.76
CA LEU A 362 -1.94 12.26 15.25
C LEU A 362 -1.14 13.21 16.17
N PRO A 363 -0.33 12.73 17.15
CA PRO A 363 0.43 13.63 18.00
C PRO A 363 1.45 14.50 17.24
N PRO A 364 2.26 13.95 16.31
CA PRO A 364 3.12 14.79 15.46
C PRO A 364 2.35 15.78 14.60
N LEU A 365 1.15 15.43 14.12
CA LEU A 365 0.28 16.34 13.36
C LEU A 365 -0.15 17.54 14.19
N ILE A 366 -0.73 17.31 15.38
CA ILE A 366 -1.21 18.39 16.27
C ILE A 366 -0.04 19.24 16.75
N PHE A 367 1.07 18.61 17.13
CA PHE A 367 2.30 19.31 17.50
C PHE A 367 2.78 20.22 16.36
N GLY A 368 2.86 19.69 15.13
CA GLY A 368 3.26 20.45 13.96
C GLY A 368 2.38 21.68 13.73
N MET A 369 1.05 21.51 13.74
CA MET A 369 0.11 22.63 13.55
C MET A 369 0.20 23.69 14.66
N ALA A 370 0.33 23.27 15.92
CA ALA A 370 0.44 24.19 17.04
C ALA A 370 1.73 25.01 16.98
N VAL A 371 2.85 24.34 16.74
CA VAL A 371 4.18 24.98 16.66
C VAL A 371 4.30 25.83 15.40
N MET A 372 3.70 25.43 14.27
CA MET A 372 3.65 26.25 13.05
C MET A 372 2.86 27.55 13.30
N THR A 373 1.71 27.44 13.98
CA THR A 373 0.90 28.61 14.35
C THR A 373 1.67 29.57 15.24
N LEU A 374 2.38 29.03 16.24
CA LEU A 374 3.26 29.82 17.11
C LEU A 374 4.39 30.47 16.30
N GLY A 375 5.09 29.71 15.46
CA GLY A 375 6.25 30.19 14.69
C GLY A 375 5.91 31.33 13.73
N PHE A 376 4.82 31.21 12.97
CA PHE A 376 4.32 32.32 12.14
C PHE A 376 3.76 33.47 12.98
N GLY A 377 3.23 33.19 14.17
CA GLY A 377 2.82 34.19 15.16
C GLY A 377 3.98 35.05 15.62
N LEU A 378 5.14 34.44 15.83
CA LEU A 378 6.36 35.15 16.20
C LEU A 378 6.88 36.05 15.07
N PHE A 379 6.60 35.73 13.79
CA PHE A 379 6.98 36.61 12.68
C PHE A 379 6.28 37.98 12.70
N ILE A 380 5.14 38.10 13.39
CA ILE A 380 4.43 39.38 13.59
C ILE A 380 5.26 40.35 14.45
N ASP A 381 6.14 39.83 15.29
CA ASP A 381 7.06 40.58 16.18
C ASP A 381 8.49 40.67 15.61
N LEU A 382 8.68 40.32 14.33
CA LEU A 382 9.93 40.71 13.67
C LEU A 382 10.04 42.23 13.67
N GLU A 383 11.25 42.77 13.72
CA GLU A 383 11.45 44.22 13.78
C GLU A 383 12.11 44.69 12.49
N PRO A 384 11.85 45.93 12.03
CA PRO A 384 12.58 46.52 10.91
C PRO A 384 14.08 46.64 11.16
N ARG A 385 14.52 46.49 12.42
CA ARG A 385 15.91 46.46 12.84
C ARG A 385 16.36 45.01 13.01
N ALA A 386 17.59 44.71 12.58
CA ALA A 386 18.15 43.38 12.67
C ALA A 386 18.34 42.94 14.14
N ASN A 387 17.45 42.09 14.62
CA ASN A 387 17.60 41.32 15.86
C ASN A 387 17.84 39.86 15.51
N TRP A 388 19.11 39.46 15.41
CA TRP A 388 19.50 38.13 14.95
C TRP A 388 18.96 37.01 15.84
N THR A 389 18.85 37.24 17.15
CA THR A 389 18.30 36.27 18.09
C THR A 389 16.83 35.99 17.77
N LYS A 390 16.00 37.03 17.60
CA LYS A 390 14.60 36.87 17.20
C LYS A 390 14.49 36.19 15.82
N ILE A 391 15.24 36.68 14.83
CA ILE A 391 15.22 36.17 13.45
C ILE A 391 15.55 34.67 13.40
N VAL A 392 16.59 34.22 14.11
CA VAL A 392 17.01 32.81 14.10
C VAL A 392 16.01 31.95 14.88
N LEU A 393 15.66 32.34 16.11
CA LEU A 393 14.78 31.52 16.95
C LEU A 393 13.37 31.39 16.37
N TYR A 394 12.80 32.46 15.82
CA TYR A 394 11.44 32.42 15.27
C TYR A 394 11.38 31.51 14.04
N GLN A 395 12.40 31.57 13.19
CA GLN A 395 12.52 30.66 12.04
C GLN A 395 12.69 29.20 12.47
N LEU A 396 13.48 28.92 13.52
CA LEU A 396 13.62 27.56 14.06
C LEU A 396 12.29 27.02 14.57
N VAL A 397 11.54 27.79 15.37
CA VAL A 397 10.22 27.39 15.87
C VAL A 397 9.28 27.13 14.70
N ALA A 398 9.21 28.05 13.75
CA ALA A 398 8.32 27.92 12.60
C ALA A 398 8.68 26.69 11.74
N GLY A 399 9.97 26.41 11.51
CA GLY A 399 10.42 25.24 10.77
C GLY A 399 10.14 23.92 11.52
N ILE A 400 10.35 23.88 12.84
CA ILE A 400 9.99 22.72 13.69
C ILE A 400 8.49 22.38 13.56
N GLY A 401 7.63 23.39 13.45
CA GLY A 401 6.19 23.19 13.26
C GLY A 401 5.81 22.65 11.88
N VAL A 402 6.47 23.14 10.83
CA VAL A 402 6.21 22.71 9.44
C VAL A 402 6.66 21.26 9.20
N GLY A 403 7.81 20.85 9.74
CA GLY A 403 8.43 19.55 9.45
C GLY A 403 7.47 18.34 9.54
N PRO A 404 6.76 18.12 10.67
CA PRO A 404 5.88 16.97 10.85
C PRO A 404 4.71 16.88 9.86
N LEU A 405 4.30 18.01 9.29
CA LEU A 405 3.09 18.14 8.47
C LEU A 405 3.27 17.67 7.03
N PHE A 406 4.49 17.35 6.60
CA PHE A 406 4.74 16.73 5.30
C PHE A 406 4.25 15.28 5.23
N GLN A 407 4.38 14.53 6.32
CA GLN A 407 4.09 13.10 6.35
C GLN A 407 2.80 12.79 7.13
N SER A 408 2.58 13.44 8.27
CA SER A 408 1.50 13.06 9.20
C SER A 408 0.09 13.15 8.59
N PRO A 409 -0.30 14.23 7.88
CA PRO A 409 -1.63 14.34 7.28
C PRO A 409 -1.83 13.36 6.10
N LEU A 410 -0.77 13.06 5.35
CA LEU A 410 -0.82 12.07 4.28
C LEU A 410 -1.06 10.66 4.86
N ILE A 411 -0.30 10.30 5.89
CA ILE A 411 -0.47 9.01 6.58
C ILE A 411 -1.88 8.90 7.18
N ALA A 412 -2.37 9.98 7.81
CA ALA A 412 -3.72 10.01 8.34
C ALA A 412 -4.78 9.72 7.25
N LEU A 413 -4.69 10.40 6.10
CA LEU A 413 -5.55 10.14 4.96
C LEU A 413 -5.46 8.67 4.53
N GLN A 414 -4.24 8.13 4.42
CA GLN A 414 -4.04 6.75 3.99
C GLN A 414 -4.68 5.72 4.94
N THR A 415 -4.79 6.00 6.24
CA THR A 415 -5.50 5.10 7.19
C THR A 415 -7.02 5.13 7.09
N THR A 416 -7.58 6.04 6.30
CA THR A 416 -9.04 6.21 6.16
C THR A 416 -9.62 5.61 4.90
N VAL A 417 -8.77 5.16 3.98
CA VAL A 417 -9.15 4.72 2.64
C VAL A 417 -8.74 3.27 2.43
N SER A 418 -9.45 2.57 1.56
CA SER A 418 -9.15 1.17 1.24
C SER A 418 -7.81 1.06 0.49
N GLY A 419 -7.16 -0.11 0.56
CA GLY A 419 -5.91 -0.39 -0.17
C GLY A 419 -6.03 -0.08 -1.68
N ARG A 420 -7.23 -0.26 -2.24
CA ARG A 420 -7.58 0.02 -3.64
C ARG A 420 -7.45 1.48 -4.03
N ASP A 421 -7.77 2.40 -3.12
CA ASP A 421 -7.84 3.83 -3.40
C ASP A 421 -6.57 4.58 -2.95
N MET A 422 -5.52 3.86 -2.53
CA MET A 422 -4.29 4.45 -1.97
C MET A 422 -3.56 5.41 -2.90
N ALA A 423 -3.42 5.02 -4.16
CA ALA A 423 -2.75 5.84 -5.18
C ALA A 423 -3.56 7.12 -5.45
N SER A 424 -4.88 6.98 -5.63
CA SER A 424 -5.78 8.11 -5.86
C SER A 424 -5.88 9.06 -4.66
N ALA A 425 -5.90 8.54 -3.43
CA ALA A 425 -5.89 9.36 -2.21
C ALA A 425 -4.58 10.15 -2.06
N THR A 426 -3.44 9.51 -2.33
CA THR A 426 -2.12 10.17 -2.30
C THR A 426 -2.00 11.24 -3.38
N GLY A 427 -2.48 10.94 -4.60
CA GLY A 427 -2.53 11.91 -5.70
C GLY A 427 -3.43 13.10 -5.38
N THR A 428 -4.61 12.86 -4.80
CA THR A 428 -5.55 13.90 -4.36
C THR A 428 -4.92 14.79 -3.29
N PHE A 429 -4.25 14.21 -2.29
CA PHE A 429 -3.55 14.97 -1.26
C PHE A 429 -2.46 15.89 -1.83
N ALA A 430 -1.65 15.36 -2.76
CA ALA A 430 -0.63 16.16 -3.42
C ALA A 430 -1.24 17.29 -4.25
N PHE A 431 -2.29 17.01 -5.03
CA PHE A 431 -3.02 18.02 -5.80
C PHE A 431 -3.56 19.15 -4.92
N VAL A 432 -4.32 18.82 -3.87
CA VAL A 432 -4.92 19.80 -2.95
C VAL A 432 -3.83 20.66 -2.28
N ARG A 433 -2.76 20.03 -1.80
CA ARG A 433 -1.65 20.76 -1.16
C ARG A 433 -0.95 21.71 -2.11
N GLN A 434 -0.68 21.29 -3.35
CA GLN A 434 -0.03 22.15 -4.34
C GLN A 434 -0.95 23.28 -4.83
N LEU A 435 -2.25 23.02 -4.99
CA LEU A 435 -3.23 24.04 -5.31
C LEU A 435 -3.22 25.16 -4.25
N PHE A 436 -3.32 24.80 -2.97
CA PHE A 436 -3.28 25.77 -1.87
C PHE A 436 -1.93 26.47 -1.73
N SER A 437 -0.84 25.80 -2.12
CA SER A 437 0.48 26.44 -2.16
C SER A 437 0.56 27.50 -3.27
N ALA A 438 -0.04 27.25 -4.45
CA ALA A 438 -0.16 28.26 -5.49
C ALA A 438 -1.03 29.44 -5.00
N VAL A 439 -2.20 29.15 -4.40
CA VAL A 439 -3.13 30.16 -3.84
C VAL A 439 -2.41 31.07 -2.82
N SER A 440 -1.54 30.51 -1.97
CA SER A 440 -0.82 31.27 -0.95
C SER A 440 0.07 32.36 -1.55
N ILE A 441 0.83 32.08 -2.60
CA ILE A 441 1.71 33.08 -3.23
C ILE A 441 0.89 34.22 -3.82
N VAL A 442 -0.28 33.92 -4.36
CA VAL A 442 -1.18 34.94 -4.92
C VAL A 442 -1.77 35.81 -3.81
N ILE A 443 -2.43 35.19 -2.83
CA ILE A 443 -3.11 35.91 -1.74
C ILE A 443 -2.10 36.68 -0.89
N GLY A 444 -0.94 36.09 -0.55
CA GLY A 444 0.12 36.79 0.16
C GLY A 444 0.62 38.02 -0.60
N GLY A 445 0.74 37.92 -1.92
CA GLY A 445 1.10 39.02 -2.80
C GLY A 445 0.07 40.15 -2.75
N VAL A 446 -1.20 39.81 -2.92
CA VAL A 446 -2.32 40.77 -2.84
C VAL A 446 -2.37 41.46 -1.47
N VAL A 447 -2.22 40.72 -0.38
CA VAL A 447 -2.24 41.29 0.98
C VAL A 447 -1.05 42.21 1.20
N PHE A 448 0.15 41.81 0.77
CA PHE A 448 1.34 42.64 0.82
C PHE A 448 1.18 43.93 0.01
N GLN A 449 0.71 43.85 -1.22
CA GLN A 449 0.53 44.99 -2.11
C GLN A 449 -0.53 45.97 -1.60
N ASN A 450 -1.68 45.47 -1.12
CA ASN A 450 -2.70 46.29 -0.46
C ASN A 450 -2.16 46.95 0.81
N GLY A 451 -1.34 46.23 1.57
CA GLY A 451 -0.59 46.77 2.70
C GLY A 451 0.28 47.94 2.28
N MET A 452 1.10 47.78 1.24
CA MET A 452 1.98 48.83 0.72
C MET A 452 1.19 50.02 0.15
N GLN A 453 0.04 49.77 -0.47
CA GLN A 453 -0.86 50.82 -0.95
C GLN A 453 -1.45 51.63 0.21
N LYS A 454 -1.77 50.98 1.33
CA LYS A 454 -2.25 51.65 2.54
C LYS A 454 -1.19 52.61 3.13
N GLN A 455 0.09 52.28 2.96
CA GLN A 455 1.22 53.13 3.39
C GLN A 455 1.50 54.32 2.44
N TYR A 456 0.83 54.39 1.29
CA TYR A 456 1.10 55.42 0.28
C TYR A 456 1.04 56.87 0.79
N PRO A 457 0.06 57.28 1.64
CA PRO A 457 0.01 58.66 2.14
C PRO A 457 1.25 59.04 2.96
N ASP A 458 1.72 58.13 3.82
CA ASP A 458 2.89 58.36 4.68
C ASP A 458 4.20 58.35 3.87
N LEU A 459 4.26 57.47 2.85
CA LEU A 459 5.38 57.46 1.90
C LEU A 459 5.41 58.74 1.08
N LEU A 460 4.26 59.22 0.58
CA LEU A 460 4.14 60.45 -0.20
C LEU A 460 4.61 61.67 0.59
N ALA A 461 4.23 61.76 1.88
CA ALA A 461 4.60 62.86 2.75
C ALA A 461 6.11 62.95 3.02
N GLN A 462 6.83 61.82 3.02
CA GLN A 462 8.23 61.74 3.47
C GLN A 462 9.25 61.51 2.34
N LEU A 463 8.83 60.93 1.21
CA LEU A 463 9.70 60.53 0.10
C LEU A 463 9.40 61.28 -1.21
N GLY A 464 8.28 62.00 -1.29
CA GLY A 464 7.80 62.62 -2.52
C GLY A 464 7.08 61.66 -3.46
N PRO A 465 6.39 62.19 -4.48
CA PRO A 465 5.42 61.42 -5.28
C PRO A 465 6.04 60.30 -6.12
N GLU A 466 7.21 60.54 -6.70
CA GLU A 466 7.89 59.58 -7.60
C GLU A 466 8.35 58.32 -6.84
N VAL A 467 9.09 58.50 -5.74
CA VAL A 467 9.59 57.39 -4.92
C VAL A 467 8.44 56.69 -4.20
N ALA A 468 7.44 57.43 -3.68
CA ALA A 468 6.28 56.84 -3.03
C ALA A 468 5.47 55.95 -3.97
N GLN A 469 5.35 56.30 -5.26
CA GLN A 469 4.66 55.49 -6.26
C GLN A 469 5.44 54.20 -6.60
N LEU A 470 6.77 54.24 -6.63
CA LEU A 470 7.59 53.06 -6.89
C LEU A 470 7.60 52.09 -5.71
N LEU A 471 7.48 52.59 -4.48
CA LEU A 471 7.51 51.78 -3.25
C LEU A 471 6.12 51.41 -2.73
N SER A 472 5.03 51.72 -3.43
CA SER A 472 3.66 51.38 -3.01
C SER A 472 2.99 50.37 -3.93
N GLY A 473 1.89 49.79 -3.46
CA GLY A 473 1.05 48.89 -4.25
C GLY A 473 1.80 47.72 -4.89
N SER A 474 1.50 47.46 -6.16
CA SER A 474 2.15 46.42 -6.96
C SER A 474 3.64 46.66 -7.21
N ASN A 475 4.10 47.92 -7.14
CA ASN A 475 5.47 48.29 -7.52
C ASN A 475 6.47 47.95 -6.40
N ALA A 476 5.99 47.89 -5.16
CA ALA A 476 6.83 47.66 -3.99
C ALA A 476 7.69 46.38 -4.10
N ALA A 477 7.13 45.29 -4.63
CA ALA A 477 7.85 44.02 -4.69
C ALA A 477 8.99 44.00 -5.74
N SER A 478 8.90 44.81 -6.80
CA SER A 478 9.95 44.98 -7.81
C SER A 478 10.98 46.06 -7.42
N SER A 479 10.60 47.00 -6.56
CA SER A 479 11.43 48.17 -6.20
C SER A 479 12.29 47.97 -4.95
N VAL A 480 12.49 46.72 -4.52
CA VAL A 480 13.22 46.38 -3.28
C VAL A 480 14.64 46.95 -3.26
N GLY A 481 15.33 46.96 -4.41
CA GLY A 481 16.68 47.52 -4.53
C GLY A 481 16.75 49.03 -4.25
N LEU A 482 15.69 49.78 -4.61
CA LEU A 482 15.62 51.23 -4.43
C LEU A 482 15.68 51.63 -2.96
N VAL A 483 15.14 50.81 -2.06
CA VAL A 483 15.17 51.05 -0.61
C VAL A 483 16.61 51.19 -0.09
N GLY A 484 17.55 50.43 -0.66
CA GLY A 484 18.97 50.48 -0.31
C GLY A 484 19.66 51.79 -0.71
N GLU A 485 19.16 52.47 -1.74
CA GLU A 485 19.74 53.70 -2.31
C GLU A 485 19.23 54.97 -1.61
N LEU A 486 18.11 54.89 -0.89
CA LEU A 486 17.52 56.03 -0.18
C LEU A 486 18.42 56.55 0.96
N PRO A 487 18.38 57.86 1.27
CA PRO A 487 18.99 58.45 2.46
C PRO A 487 18.52 57.77 3.77
N PRO A 488 19.33 57.74 4.85
CA PRO A 488 19.04 56.96 6.04
C PRO A 488 17.65 57.18 6.68
N ALA A 489 17.18 58.43 6.75
CA ALA A 489 15.86 58.75 7.31
C ALA A 489 14.73 58.23 6.41
N GLN A 490 14.79 58.49 5.11
CA GLN A 490 13.85 58.01 4.11
C GLN A 490 13.83 56.48 3.99
N ARG A 491 14.99 55.85 4.10
CA ARG A 491 15.16 54.40 4.13
C ARG A 491 14.45 53.76 5.32
N ALA A 492 14.51 54.37 6.50
CA ALA A 492 13.81 53.84 7.68
C ALA A 492 12.29 53.84 7.49
N VAL A 493 11.74 54.89 6.89
CA VAL A 493 10.31 55.01 6.57
C VAL A 493 9.89 53.93 5.57
N ALA A 494 10.66 53.76 4.49
CA ALA A 494 10.40 52.70 3.52
C ALA A 494 10.44 51.31 4.19
N ARG A 495 11.51 50.98 4.95
CA ARG A 495 11.63 49.68 5.64
C ARG A 495 10.49 49.42 6.61
N GLN A 496 10.02 50.44 7.32
CA GLN A 496 8.85 50.34 8.20
C GLN A 496 7.58 49.99 7.41
N ALA A 497 7.33 50.69 6.30
CA ALA A 497 6.17 50.42 5.45
C ALA A 497 6.17 48.99 4.87
N TYR A 498 7.34 48.49 4.42
CA TYR A 498 7.50 47.10 3.98
C TYR A 498 7.24 46.12 5.12
N PHE A 499 7.77 46.39 6.30
CA PHE A 499 7.57 45.54 7.46
C PHE A 499 6.09 45.48 7.89
N ASP A 500 5.38 46.61 7.98
CA ASP A 500 3.97 46.64 8.38
C ASP A 500 3.06 45.90 7.39
N SER A 501 3.41 45.94 6.11
CA SER A 501 2.72 45.20 5.05
C SER A 501 2.97 43.69 5.17
N LEU A 502 4.22 43.27 5.41
CA LEU A 502 4.57 41.87 5.67
C LEU A 502 3.94 41.35 6.97
N ARG A 503 3.88 42.19 8.02
CA ARG A 503 3.24 41.88 9.30
C ARG A 503 1.76 41.55 9.14
N THR A 504 1.04 42.34 8.34
CA THR A 504 -0.37 42.08 8.01
C THR A 504 -0.55 40.72 7.32
N MET A 505 0.37 40.38 6.43
CA MET A 505 0.39 39.09 5.75
C MET A 505 0.71 37.93 6.71
N TYR A 506 1.64 38.09 7.66
CA TYR A 506 1.90 37.06 8.68
C TYR A 506 0.70 36.83 9.60
N ILE A 507 -0.05 37.88 9.98
CA ILE A 507 -1.31 37.73 10.74
C ILE A 507 -2.31 36.83 10.00
N MET A 508 -2.44 37.02 8.68
CA MET A 508 -3.30 36.16 7.86
C MET A 508 -2.83 34.70 7.91
N TYR A 509 -1.53 34.43 7.70
CA TYR A 509 -1.00 33.05 7.74
C TYR A 509 -1.19 32.38 9.10
N VAL A 510 -1.09 33.13 10.20
CA VAL A 510 -1.41 32.64 11.55
C VAL A 510 -2.87 32.23 11.66
N ALA A 511 -3.79 33.03 11.13
CA ALA A 511 -5.22 32.68 11.14
C ALA A 511 -5.49 31.38 10.38
N PHE A 512 -4.92 31.19 9.19
CA PHE A 512 -5.07 29.94 8.43
C PHE A 512 -4.40 28.75 9.13
N SER A 513 -3.24 28.95 9.76
CA SER A 513 -2.57 27.93 10.56
C SER A 513 -3.41 27.50 11.78
N ALA A 514 -4.04 28.46 12.47
CA ALA A 514 -4.92 28.21 13.60
C ALA A 514 -6.19 27.45 13.19
N VAL A 515 -6.79 27.79 12.05
CA VAL A 515 -7.88 26.99 11.46
C VAL A 515 -7.41 25.56 11.20
N GLY A 516 -6.21 25.39 10.66
CA GLY A 516 -5.67 24.06 10.40
C GLY A 516 -5.38 23.25 11.68
N LEU A 517 -4.98 23.91 12.77
CA LEU A 517 -4.87 23.28 14.09
C LEU A 517 -6.23 22.79 14.58
N ALA A 518 -7.26 23.63 14.49
CA ALA A 518 -8.62 23.25 14.86
C ALA A 518 -9.14 22.06 14.02
N VAL A 519 -8.92 22.09 12.70
CA VAL A 519 -9.25 20.98 11.79
C VAL A 519 -8.46 19.72 12.13
N GLY A 520 -7.19 19.86 12.55
CA GLY A 520 -6.33 18.75 12.95
C GLY A 520 -6.92 17.89 14.08
N CYS A 521 -7.67 18.51 15.00
CA CYS A 521 -8.39 17.78 16.05
C CYS A 521 -9.46 16.82 15.50
N PHE A 522 -9.94 17.06 14.27
CA PHE A 522 -10.94 16.25 13.59
C PHE A 522 -10.34 15.17 12.66
N VAL A 523 -9.03 14.91 12.71
CA VAL A 523 -8.44 13.85 11.88
C VAL A 523 -8.71 12.43 12.44
N GLY A 524 -8.97 12.33 13.75
CA GLY A 524 -9.23 11.06 14.44
C GLY A 524 -7.98 10.18 14.60
N SER A 525 -7.89 9.40 15.67
CA SER A 525 -6.77 8.47 15.89
C SER A 525 -7.15 7.06 15.43
N ARG A 526 -6.49 6.54 14.40
CA ARG A 526 -6.57 5.12 14.02
C ARG A 526 -5.21 4.46 14.22
N PRO A 527 -5.13 3.26 14.84
CA PRO A 527 -3.86 2.55 14.95
C PRO A 527 -3.37 2.17 13.55
N LEU A 528 -2.10 2.45 13.27
CA LEU A 528 -1.45 2.06 12.02
C LEU A 528 -1.35 0.53 11.97
N SER A 529 -1.99 -0.08 10.97
CA SER A 529 -1.89 -1.52 10.69
C SER A 529 -0.45 -1.89 10.28
N LYS A 530 0.00 -3.09 10.64
CA LYS A 530 1.31 -3.64 10.26
C LYS A 530 1.28 -4.43 8.94
N ASP A 531 0.10 -4.57 8.33
CA ASP A 531 -0.11 -5.36 7.12
C ASP A 531 0.13 -4.56 5.83
N HIS A 532 0.68 -5.24 4.82
CA HIS A 532 1.02 -4.68 3.50
C HIS A 532 0.40 -5.50 2.37
N THR A 533 -0.32 -4.84 1.47
CA THR A 533 -0.89 -5.40 0.23
C THR A 533 -0.21 -4.79 -1.00
N GLU A 534 0.17 -5.61 -1.99
CA GLU A 534 0.66 -5.13 -3.30
C GLU A 534 -0.47 -4.97 -4.32
N HIS A 535 -0.41 -3.91 -5.14
CA HIS A 535 -1.34 -3.65 -6.25
C HIS A 535 -0.62 -3.80 -7.60
N LYS A 536 -1.17 -4.61 -8.51
CA LYS A 536 -0.71 -4.72 -9.91
C LYS A 536 -1.35 -3.64 -10.78
N THR A 537 -0.59 -3.05 -11.71
CA THR A 537 -0.99 -1.96 -12.62
C THR A 537 -1.42 -2.49 -14.00
N GLY A 538 -2.22 -1.70 -14.74
CA GLY A 538 -2.64 -1.99 -16.12
C GLY A 538 -4.13 -1.75 -16.37
N LEU A 539 -4.53 -1.58 -17.64
CA LEU A 539 -5.93 -1.36 -18.05
C LEU A 539 -6.85 -2.51 -17.60
N ASP A 540 -6.34 -3.74 -17.62
CA ASP A 540 -7.08 -4.93 -17.18
C ASP A 540 -7.25 -4.97 -15.65
N ALA A 541 -6.25 -4.51 -14.88
CA ALA A 541 -6.37 -4.34 -13.43
C ALA A 541 -7.39 -3.24 -13.06
N MET A 542 -7.45 -2.16 -13.83
CA MET A 542 -8.45 -1.09 -13.66
C MET A 542 -9.88 -1.57 -13.98
N ARG A 543 -10.04 -2.43 -14.99
CA ARG A 543 -11.34 -3.03 -15.37
C ARG A 543 -11.83 -4.06 -14.36
N LEU A 544 -10.94 -4.91 -13.86
CA LEU A 544 -11.24 -5.88 -12.78
C LEU A 544 -11.75 -5.15 -11.52
N ASN A 545 -11.08 -4.07 -11.12
CA ASN A 545 -11.51 -3.24 -9.98
C ASN A 545 -12.88 -2.56 -10.15
N LYS A 546 -13.33 -2.31 -11.39
CA LYS A 546 -14.63 -1.69 -11.69
C LYS A 546 -15.77 -2.72 -11.62
N GLN A 547 -15.56 -3.93 -12.13
CA GLN A 547 -16.58 -5.00 -12.15
C GLN A 547 -16.99 -5.44 -10.74
N ASP A 548 -16.08 -5.39 -9.76
CA ASP A 548 -16.39 -5.68 -8.35
C ASP A 548 -17.23 -4.57 -7.67
N GLY A 549 -17.29 -3.36 -8.24
CA GLY A 549 -17.95 -2.19 -7.64
C GLY A 549 -19.43 -2.00 -7.98
N GLU A 550 -19.92 -2.59 -9.08
CA GLU A 550 -21.28 -2.34 -9.59
C GLU A 550 -22.37 -3.23 -8.95
N GLY A 551 -22.01 -4.24 -8.14
CA GLY A 551 -22.95 -5.20 -7.54
C GLY A 551 -23.57 -4.81 -6.19
N GLY A 552 -23.19 -3.68 -5.59
CA GLY A 552 -23.34 -3.46 -4.13
C GLY A 552 -24.42 -2.51 -3.62
N MET A 553 -25.36 -2.01 -4.44
CA MET A 553 -26.21 -0.89 -4.02
C MET A 553 -27.72 -1.10 -4.29
N SER A 554 -28.40 -1.96 -3.51
CA SER A 554 -29.84 -1.79 -3.26
C SER A 554 -30.34 -2.48 -1.98
N SER A 555 -31.28 -1.83 -1.30
CA SER A 555 -32.04 -2.23 -0.09
C SER A 555 -31.30 -2.14 1.25
N GLY A 556 -31.86 -1.62 2.34
CA GLY A 556 -33.19 -1.09 2.61
C GLY A 556 -33.23 -0.49 4.01
N ALA A 557 -34.16 0.45 4.23
CA ALA A 557 -34.47 1.03 5.53
C ALA A 557 -35.59 0.23 6.21
N SER A 558 -35.50 0.03 7.54
CA SER A 558 -36.55 0.39 8.54
C SER A 558 -36.61 -0.53 9.77
N SER A 559 -36.97 0.15 10.88
CA SER A 559 -37.57 -0.31 12.14
C SER A 559 -36.67 -1.04 13.15
N GLY A 560 -36.74 -0.56 14.40
CA GLY A 560 -35.99 -1.08 15.53
C GLY A 560 -36.88 -1.47 16.70
N ALA A 561 -36.33 -2.31 17.58
CA ALA A 561 -36.25 -2.14 19.03
C ALA A 561 -35.86 -3.47 19.71
N THR A 562 -34.55 -3.73 19.85
CA THR A 562 -33.89 -4.63 20.85
C THR A 562 -32.36 -4.41 20.85
N LEU A 563 -31.94 -3.14 20.75
CA LEU A 563 -30.74 -2.79 20.01
C LEU A 563 -29.40 -2.92 20.74
N ASP A 564 -29.27 -2.99 22.06
CA ASP A 564 -27.95 -2.70 22.67
C ASP A 564 -27.00 -3.91 22.88
N GLU A 565 -27.50 -5.13 23.08
CA GLU A 565 -26.64 -6.34 23.07
C GLU A 565 -26.42 -6.87 21.64
N GLU A 566 -27.44 -6.77 20.78
CA GLU A 566 -27.34 -7.19 19.38
C GLU A 566 -26.49 -6.20 18.56
N ARG A 567 -26.51 -4.89 18.86
CA ARG A 567 -25.62 -3.89 18.19
C ARG A 567 -24.15 -4.14 18.47
N GLY A 568 -23.77 -4.65 19.64
CA GLY A 568 -22.37 -4.99 19.94
C GLY A 568 -21.83 -6.11 19.05
N MET A 569 -22.71 -7.04 18.62
CA MET A 569 -22.39 -8.14 17.69
C MET A 569 -22.65 -7.78 16.22
N LEU A 570 -23.70 -7.03 15.91
CA LEU A 570 -24.01 -6.53 14.57
C LEU A 570 -22.98 -5.52 14.07
N ALA A 571 -22.40 -4.70 14.94
CA ALA A 571 -21.33 -3.75 14.60
C ALA A 571 -19.98 -4.40 14.25
N LYS A 572 -19.84 -5.72 14.43
CA LYS A 572 -18.62 -6.50 14.09
C LYS A 572 -18.79 -7.40 12.85
N ARG A 573 -19.97 -7.46 12.24
CA ARG A 573 -20.21 -8.28 11.05
C ARG A 573 -19.44 -7.74 9.84
N ALA A 574 -19.09 -8.66 8.94
CA ALA A 574 -18.27 -8.40 7.75
C ALA A 574 -16.86 -7.85 8.03
N THR A 575 -16.31 -8.07 9.22
CA THR A 575 -14.90 -7.80 9.54
C THR A 575 -14.28 -9.02 10.21
N LEU A 576 -13.02 -9.32 9.87
CA LEU A 576 -12.26 -10.37 10.53
C LEU A 576 -11.92 -9.91 11.95
N THR A 577 -12.36 -10.67 12.96
CA THR A 577 -12.19 -10.31 14.37
C THR A 577 -11.43 -11.38 15.13
N GLN A 578 -10.49 -10.98 15.99
CA GLN A 578 -9.80 -11.94 16.86
C GLN A 578 -10.70 -12.32 18.04
N VAL A 579 -10.77 -13.62 18.32
CA VAL A 579 -11.46 -14.18 19.48
C VAL A 579 -10.41 -14.67 20.47
N THR A 580 -10.42 -14.11 21.67
CA THR A 580 -9.46 -14.48 22.74
C THR A 580 -10.09 -15.37 23.82
N ASN A 581 -11.42 -15.36 23.96
CA ASN A 581 -12.13 -15.98 25.07
C ASN A 581 -12.93 -17.22 24.63
N PHE A 582 -12.35 -18.09 23.79
CA PHE A 582 -13.01 -19.28 23.25
C PHE A 582 -12.79 -20.57 24.07
N GLY A 583 -12.31 -20.44 25.31
CA GLY A 583 -12.00 -21.57 26.20
C GLY A 583 -10.53 -21.94 26.22
N SER A 584 -10.24 -23.22 26.47
CA SER A 584 -8.86 -23.73 26.60
C SER A 584 -8.08 -23.58 25.28
N ASN A 585 -6.92 -22.93 25.33
CA ASN A 585 -6.02 -22.72 24.19
C ASN A 585 -4.60 -23.19 24.56
N PRO A 586 -4.40 -24.51 24.73
CA PRO A 586 -3.17 -25.06 25.29
C PRO A 586 -1.92 -24.77 24.45
N SER A 587 -2.09 -24.57 23.14
CA SER A 587 -0.98 -24.29 22.23
C SER A 587 -0.82 -22.81 21.87
N GLY A 588 -1.66 -21.91 22.40
CA GLY A 588 -1.57 -20.47 22.12
C GLY A 588 -1.93 -20.04 20.69
N VAL A 589 -2.73 -20.84 19.96
CA VAL A 589 -3.17 -20.50 18.59
C VAL A 589 -4.02 -19.23 18.65
N ARG A 590 -3.75 -18.27 17.77
CA ARG A 590 -4.55 -17.04 17.69
C ARG A 590 -5.75 -17.32 16.79
N MET A 591 -6.96 -17.10 17.30
CA MET A 591 -8.18 -17.43 16.55
C MET A 591 -8.84 -16.18 16.02
N TYR A 592 -9.17 -16.19 14.73
CA TYR A 592 -9.95 -15.13 14.11
C TYR A 592 -11.23 -15.71 13.53
N ILE A 593 -12.28 -14.91 13.54
CA ILE A 593 -13.60 -15.27 13.04
C ILE A 593 -14.10 -14.18 12.10
N TYR A 594 -14.67 -14.61 10.99
CA TYR A 594 -15.42 -13.78 10.07
C TYR A 594 -16.89 -14.21 10.11
N VAL A 595 -17.75 -13.27 10.53
CA VAL A 595 -19.20 -13.46 10.58
C VAL A 595 -19.80 -12.59 9.48
N PRO A 596 -20.42 -13.18 8.43
CA PRO A 596 -20.98 -12.39 7.34
C PRO A 596 -22.16 -11.54 7.78
N ASN A 597 -22.44 -10.49 7.01
CA ASN A 597 -23.66 -9.70 7.18
C ASN A 597 -24.91 -10.54 6.92
N ASN A 598 -24.87 -11.38 5.88
CA ASN A 598 -25.97 -12.26 5.48
C ASN A 598 -25.96 -13.63 6.20
N LEU A 599 -25.78 -13.61 7.53
CA LEU A 599 -25.69 -14.83 8.34
C LEU A 599 -27.04 -15.59 8.39
N LYS A 600 -27.04 -16.90 8.11
CA LYS A 600 -28.22 -17.75 8.28
C LYS A 600 -28.54 -17.99 9.76
N THR A 601 -29.78 -18.37 10.08
CA THR A 601 -30.25 -18.62 11.45
C THR A 601 -29.57 -19.82 12.13
N LYS A 602 -29.19 -20.83 11.36
CA LYS A 602 -28.31 -21.94 11.77
C LYS A 602 -27.16 -22.04 10.77
N PRO A 603 -26.16 -21.15 10.89
CA PRO A 603 -25.11 -21.04 9.90
C PRO A 603 -24.20 -22.27 9.94
N ALA A 604 -23.65 -22.65 8.78
CA ALA A 604 -22.54 -23.59 8.74
C ALA A 604 -21.25 -22.93 9.26
N ILE A 605 -20.24 -23.73 9.59
CA ILE A 605 -18.90 -23.25 9.94
C ILE A 605 -17.89 -23.83 8.96
N VAL A 606 -17.02 -22.98 8.41
CA VAL A 606 -15.86 -23.39 7.62
C VAL A 606 -14.59 -22.94 8.35
N THR A 607 -13.72 -23.87 8.71
CA THR A 607 -12.42 -23.58 9.32
C THR A 607 -11.36 -23.55 8.23
N ALA A 608 -10.88 -22.35 7.90
CA ALA A 608 -9.97 -22.06 6.80
C ALA A 608 -8.53 -21.90 7.31
N ILE A 609 -7.72 -22.95 7.17
CA ILE A 609 -6.41 -23.12 7.78
C ILE A 609 -5.29 -22.75 6.80
N HIS A 610 -4.48 -21.75 7.17
CA HIS A 610 -3.45 -21.18 6.29
C HIS A 610 -2.21 -22.07 6.10
N TYR A 611 -1.41 -21.78 5.08
CA TYR A 611 -0.13 -22.42 4.78
C TYR A 611 1.02 -21.91 5.67
N CYS A 612 2.19 -22.56 5.65
CA CYS A 612 3.40 -22.07 6.34
C CYS A 612 3.72 -20.62 5.95
N SER A 613 4.27 -19.80 6.85
CA SER A 613 4.50 -18.35 6.70
C SER A 613 3.24 -17.49 6.49
N GLY A 614 2.09 -18.11 6.27
CA GLY A 614 0.79 -17.43 6.20
C GLY A 614 0.32 -16.95 7.57
N THR A 615 -0.68 -16.07 7.54
CA THR A 615 -1.41 -15.57 8.71
C THR A 615 -2.90 -15.78 8.50
N ALA A 616 -3.71 -15.67 9.55
CA ALA A 616 -5.17 -15.70 9.43
C ALA A 616 -5.66 -14.61 8.47
N ASN A 617 -5.09 -13.40 8.56
CA ASN A 617 -5.44 -12.30 7.68
C ASN A 617 -5.04 -12.57 6.22
N ALA A 618 -3.85 -13.11 5.96
CA ALA A 618 -3.41 -13.45 4.61
C ALA A 618 -4.33 -14.48 3.95
N PHE A 619 -4.74 -15.51 4.69
CA PHE A 619 -5.66 -16.53 4.18
C PHE A 619 -7.08 -15.99 4.03
N TYR A 620 -7.54 -15.12 4.93
CA TYR A 620 -8.79 -14.40 4.80
C TYR A 620 -8.86 -13.56 3.51
N THR A 621 -7.82 -12.79 3.19
CA THR A 621 -7.80 -11.95 1.98
C THR A 621 -7.46 -12.74 0.71
N GLY A 622 -6.70 -13.82 0.82
CA GLY A 622 -6.19 -14.61 -0.30
C GLY A 622 -7.11 -15.74 -0.76
N THR A 623 -8.21 -15.99 -0.04
CA THR A 623 -9.16 -17.06 -0.35
C THR A 623 -10.58 -16.52 -0.47
N PRO A 624 -11.45 -17.17 -1.28
CA PRO A 624 -12.80 -16.67 -1.52
C PRO A 624 -13.77 -16.92 -0.34
N TYR A 625 -13.34 -17.57 0.75
CA TYR A 625 -14.27 -18.04 1.78
C TYR A 625 -15.04 -16.92 2.48
N ALA A 626 -14.45 -15.74 2.68
CA ALA A 626 -15.16 -14.58 3.22
C ALA A 626 -16.28 -14.10 2.29
N THR A 627 -15.99 -13.97 1.00
CA THR A 627 -16.97 -13.62 -0.03
C THR A 627 -18.06 -14.68 -0.17
N LEU A 628 -17.68 -15.96 -0.11
CA LEU A 628 -18.62 -17.09 -0.16
C LEU A 628 -19.47 -17.16 1.11
N ALA A 629 -18.93 -16.77 2.26
CA ALA A 629 -19.67 -16.65 3.51
C ALA A 629 -20.75 -15.57 3.42
N GLU A 630 -20.49 -14.44 2.79
CA GLU A 630 -21.52 -13.43 2.50
C GLU A 630 -22.58 -13.96 1.52
N LYS A 631 -22.15 -14.72 0.50
CA LYS A 631 -23.07 -15.30 -0.49
C LYS A 631 -24.00 -16.37 0.10
N TYR A 632 -23.47 -17.28 0.91
CA TYR A 632 -24.20 -18.47 1.37
C TYR A 632 -24.60 -18.44 2.86
N GLY A 633 -24.12 -17.46 3.62
CA GLY A 633 -24.50 -17.18 5.00
C GLY A 633 -23.91 -18.14 6.04
N PHE A 634 -22.62 -18.46 5.93
CA PHE A 634 -21.89 -19.32 6.87
C PHE A 634 -20.74 -18.57 7.57
N ILE A 635 -20.26 -19.07 8.70
CA ILE A 635 -19.18 -18.47 9.48
C ILE A 635 -17.85 -19.04 9.02
N VAL A 636 -16.80 -18.20 8.94
CA VAL A 636 -15.44 -18.66 8.65
C VAL A 636 -14.54 -18.45 9.87
N ILE A 637 -13.84 -19.50 10.29
CA ILE A 637 -12.81 -19.43 11.33
C ILE A 637 -11.46 -19.46 10.62
N TYR A 638 -10.61 -18.46 10.88
CA TYR A 638 -9.25 -18.36 10.39
C TYR A 638 -8.29 -18.49 11.58
N PRO A 639 -7.85 -19.72 11.92
CA PRO A 639 -6.88 -19.91 12.98
C PRO A 639 -5.49 -19.46 12.49
N GLU A 640 -4.64 -18.95 13.39
CA GLU A 640 -3.28 -18.51 13.09
C GLU A 640 -2.25 -19.27 13.94
N ALA A 641 -1.33 -19.94 13.26
CA ALA A 641 -0.31 -20.78 13.89
C ALA A 641 0.57 -19.98 14.86
N PRO A 642 0.87 -20.51 16.06
CA PRO A 642 1.65 -19.81 17.08
C PRO A 642 3.18 -19.91 16.87
N ASN A 643 3.62 -20.76 15.94
CA ASN A 643 5.02 -21.17 15.82
C ASN A 643 5.83 -20.21 14.93
N SER A 644 7.13 -20.06 15.23
CA SER A 644 8.06 -19.28 14.40
C SER A 644 8.13 -19.85 12.98
N GLY A 645 7.76 -19.04 11.98
CA GLY A 645 7.63 -19.48 10.59
C GLY A 645 6.20 -19.81 10.15
N GLY A 646 5.20 -19.71 11.04
CA GLY A 646 3.77 -19.80 10.68
C GLY A 646 3.30 -21.18 10.21
N CYS A 647 4.07 -22.23 10.43
CA CYS A 647 3.66 -23.62 10.15
C CYS A 647 2.84 -24.20 11.30
N TRP A 648 1.87 -25.05 10.97
CA TRP A 648 1.07 -25.79 11.95
C TRP A 648 1.87 -26.94 12.55
N ASP A 649 1.70 -27.17 13.85
CA ASP A 649 2.22 -28.36 14.48
C ASP A 649 1.39 -29.59 14.06
N VAL A 650 1.90 -30.34 13.09
CA VAL A 650 1.33 -31.60 12.56
C VAL A 650 2.26 -32.80 12.84
N SER A 651 3.24 -32.63 13.71
CA SER A 651 4.34 -33.57 13.90
C SER A 651 4.52 -34.02 15.36
N SER A 652 3.96 -33.29 16.33
CA SER A 652 3.96 -33.68 17.73
C SER A 652 2.86 -34.67 18.11
N PRO A 653 3.05 -35.50 19.15
CA PRO A 653 1.98 -36.31 19.72
C PRO A 653 0.79 -35.48 20.19
N ALA A 654 1.02 -34.25 20.67
CA ALA A 654 0.00 -33.37 21.20
C ALA A 654 -1.03 -32.93 20.16
N SER A 655 -0.59 -32.68 18.92
CA SER A 655 -1.49 -32.35 17.81
C SER A 655 -2.10 -33.57 17.13
N LEU A 656 -1.44 -34.73 17.20
CA LEU A 656 -1.88 -35.97 16.55
C LEU A 656 -2.79 -36.85 17.43
N THR A 657 -3.14 -36.39 18.62
CA THR A 657 -4.01 -37.11 19.55
C THR A 657 -5.25 -36.27 19.87
N HIS A 658 -6.43 -36.88 19.85
CA HIS A 658 -7.67 -36.25 20.32
C HIS A 658 -7.50 -35.74 21.75
N ASN A 659 -7.82 -34.46 21.98
CA ASN A 659 -7.58 -33.74 23.23
C ASN A 659 -6.12 -33.78 23.75
N GLY A 660 -5.14 -33.94 22.86
CA GLY A 660 -3.72 -34.03 23.21
C GLY A 660 -3.04 -32.70 23.59
N GLY A 661 -3.75 -31.57 23.56
CA GLY A 661 -3.21 -30.26 23.91
C GLY A 661 -2.41 -29.52 22.82
N GLY A 662 -2.37 -30.05 21.59
CA GLY A 662 -1.70 -29.41 20.46
C GLY A 662 -2.53 -28.34 19.72
N ASN A 663 -2.04 -27.93 18.55
CA ASN A 663 -2.73 -26.96 17.69
C ASN A 663 -4.14 -27.45 17.29
N SER A 664 -4.28 -28.75 17.03
CA SER A 664 -5.56 -29.37 16.67
C SER A 664 -6.62 -29.22 17.77
N ASN A 665 -6.22 -29.34 19.03
CA ASN A 665 -7.10 -29.18 20.18
C ASN A 665 -7.60 -27.73 20.32
N SER A 666 -6.71 -26.76 20.16
CA SER A 666 -7.08 -25.35 20.22
C SER A 666 -8.08 -24.99 19.12
N ILE A 667 -7.87 -25.49 17.89
CA ILE A 667 -8.80 -25.29 16.75
C ILE A 667 -10.16 -25.92 17.05
N ALA A 668 -10.19 -27.16 17.56
CA ALA A 668 -11.44 -27.83 17.92
C ALA A 668 -12.23 -27.03 18.97
N ASN A 669 -11.56 -26.51 20.00
CA ASN A 669 -12.20 -25.69 21.03
C ASN A 669 -12.81 -24.40 20.45
N MET A 670 -12.12 -23.74 19.52
CA MET A 670 -12.65 -22.55 18.84
C MET A 670 -13.90 -22.86 18.02
N VAL A 671 -13.95 -24.01 17.36
CA VAL A 671 -15.13 -24.46 16.61
C VAL A 671 -16.29 -24.75 17.56
N THR A 672 -16.07 -25.49 18.65
CA THR A 672 -17.12 -25.76 19.66
C THR A 672 -17.64 -24.47 20.29
N TYR A 673 -16.74 -23.53 20.59
CA TYR A 673 -17.13 -22.18 21.03
C TYR A 673 -18.01 -21.51 19.98
N THR A 674 -17.62 -21.51 18.71
CA THR A 674 -18.38 -20.87 17.62
C THR A 674 -19.77 -21.48 17.45
N ILE A 675 -19.91 -22.80 17.58
CA ILE A 675 -21.21 -23.49 17.59
C ILE A 675 -22.10 -22.94 18.71
N SER A 676 -21.56 -22.87 19.93
CA SER A 676 -22.32 -22.39 21.09
C SER A 676 -22.70 -20.90 20.99
N GLN A 677 -21.77 -20.05 20.54
CA GLN A 677 -21.97 -18.60 20.54
C GLN A 677 -22.91 -18.12 19.45
N TYR A 678 -22.87 -18.74 18.27
CA TYR A 678 -23.63 -18.30 17.11
C TYR A 678 -24.81 -19.22 16.79
N ASN A 679 -25.14 -20.17 17.67
CA ASN A 679 -26.15 -21.20 17.45
C ASN A 679 -25.94 -21.90 16.07
N ALA A 680 -24.68 -22.16 15.74
CA ALA A 680 -24.30 -22.72 14.44
C ALA A 680 -24.74 -24.18 14.33
N ASP A 681 -24.96 -24.65 13.11
CA ASP A 681 -25.39 -26.02 12.86
C ASP A 681 -24.20 -26.99 13.07
N ALA A 682 -24.19 -27.72 14.18
CA ALA A 682 -23.17 -28.71 14.50
C ALA A 682 -23.11 -29.86 13.47
N SER A 683 -24.14 -30.05 12.65
CA SER A 683 -24.13 -31.01 11.53
C SER A 683 -23.51 -30.43 10.24
N ARG A 684 -23.05 -29.17 10.25
CA ARG A 684 -22.51 -28.46 9.09
C ARG A 684 -21.22 -27.70 9.43
N VAL A 685 -20.21 -28.45 9.84
CA VAL A 685 -18.89 -27.93 10.20
C VAL A 685 -17.85 -28.56 9.27
N PHE A 686 -17.02 -27.72 8.64
CA PHE A 686 -16.16 -28.12 7.53
C PHE A 686 -14.73 -27.59 7.69
N LEU A 687 -13.78 -28.31 7.10
CA LEU A 687 -12.35 -27.95 7.10
C LEU A 687 -11.89 -27.58 5.70
N VAL A 688 -11.02 -26.59 5.60
CA VAL A 688 -10.25 -26.37 4.38
C VAL A 688 -8.88 -25.82 4.70
N GLY A 689 -7.86 -26.28 4.00
CA GLY A 689 -6.51 -25.77 4.22
C GLY A 689 -5.57 -25.99 3.05
N THR A 690 -4.46 -25.23 3.06
CA THR A 690 -3.43 -25.27 2.01
C THR A 690 -2.05 -25.56 2.60
N SER A 691 -1.23 -26.37 1.94
CA SER A 691 0.12 -26.74 2.37
C SER A 691 0.12 -27.29 3.81
N SER A 692 0.86 -26.70 4.76
CA SER A 692 0.80 -27.05 6.19
C SER A 692 -0.62 -26.99 6.78
N GLY A 693 -1.48 -26.08 6.29
CA GLY A 693 -2.89 -26.04 6.66
C GLY A 693 -3.68 -27.23 6.10
N ALA A 694 -3.33 -27.75 4.92
CA ALA A 694 -3.90 -28.99 4.38
C ALA A 694 -3.46 -30.22 5.17
N MET A 695 -2.22 -30.25 5.64
CA MET A 695 -1.75 -31.28 6.58
C MET A 695 -2.58 -31.23 7.87
N MET A 696 -2.80 -30.03 8.42
CA MET A 696 -3.65 -29.85 9.59
C MET A 696 -5.11 -30.24 9.30
N THR A 697 -5.65 -29.97 8.12
CA THR A 697 -6.98 -30.46 7.72
C THR A 697 -7.08 -31.99 7.81
N ASN A 698 -6.08 -32.73 7.33
CA ASN A 698 -6.04 -34.19 7.49
C ASN A 698 -5.93 -34.61 8.96
N VAL A 699 -5.10 -33.92 9.75
CA VAL A 699 -4.97 -34.18 11.20
C VAL A 699 -6.28 -33.93 11.93
N MET A 700 -6.97 -32.82 11.66
CA MET A 700 -8.25 -32.47 12.27
C MET A 700 -9.34 -33.49 11.92
N ALA A 701 -9.37 -33.98 10.68
CA ALA A 701 -10.31 -35.01 10.26
C ALA A 701 -10.04 -36.38 10.90
N ALA A 702 -8.79 -36.66 11.29
CA ALA A 702 -8.40 -37.87 12.00
C ALA A 702 -8.63 -37.77 13.52
N THR A 703 -8.32 -36.61 14.11
CA THR A 703 -8.39 -36.37 15.57
C THR A 703 -9.78 -36.00 16.05
N TYR A 704 -10.52 -35.11 15.36
CA TYR A 704 -11.85 -34.63 15.75
C TYR A 704 -12.96 -34.98 14.72
N PRO A 705 -13.10 -36.26 14.33
CA PRO A 705 -14.09 -36.69 13.33
C PRO A 705 -15.55 -36.48 13.76
N GLU A 706 -15.83 -36.38 15.05
CA GLU A 706 -17.15 -36.08 15.59
C GLU A 706 -17.61 -34.65 15.24
N LEU A 707 -16.65 -33.73 15.13
CA LEU A 707 -16.88 -32.30 14.96
C LEU A 707 -17.08 -31.93 13.49
N PHE A 708 -16.24 -32.43 12.59
CA PHE A 708 -16.25 -32.06 11.18
C PHE A 708 -17.02 -33.06 10.32
N LYS A 709 -17.66 -32.59 9.24
CA LYS A 709 -18.43 -33.44 8.30
C LYS A 709 -17.80 -33.58 6.92
N ALA A 710 -17.01 -32.60 6.51
CA ALA A 710 -16.20 -32.68 5.30
C ALA A 710 -14.92 -31.84 5.41
N GLY A 711 -13.90 -32.20 4.63
CA GLY A 711 -12.65 -31.47 4.53
C GLY A 711 -12.13 -31.38 3.10
N SER A 712 -11.53 -30.23 2.75
CA SER A 712 -10.77 -30.03 1.51
C SER A 712 -9.29 -29.74 1.82
N ALA A 713 -8.38 -30.54 1.29
CA ALA A 713 -6.95 -30.45 1.57
C ALA A 713 -6.15 -30.14 0.29
N TYR A 714 -5.53 -28.97 0.22
CA TYR A 714 -4.76 -28.50 -0.94
C TYR A 714 -3.25 -28.61 -0.71
N ALA A 715 -2.54 -29.41 -1.52
CA ALA A 715 -1.09 -29.60 -1.44
C ALA A 715 -0.59 -30.08 -0.05
N GLY A 716 -1.30 -31.06 0.52
CA GLY A 716 -1.03 -31.60 1.85
C GLY A 716 -0.31 -32.96 1.84
N VAL A 717 -0.24 -33.56 3.03
CA VAL A 717 0.27 -34.92 3.26
C VAL A 717 -0.73 -35.73 4.11
N PRO A 718 -0.63 -37.06 4.17
CA PRO A 718 -1.47 -37.87 5.05
C PRO A 718 -1.27 -37.48 6.52
N ALA A 719 -2.34 -37.60 7.32
CA ALA A 719 -2.24 -37.42 8.76
C ALA A 719 -1.21 -38.39 9.35
N GLY A 720 -0.27 -37.87 10.13
CA GLY A 720 0.80 -38.65 10.79
C GLY A 720 2.05 -38.85 9.93
N CYS A 721 2.02 -38.50 8.64
CA CYS A 721 3.20 -38.62 7.77
C CYS A 721 4.35 -37.69 8.21
N PHE A 722 4.03 -36.49 8.70
CA PHE A 722 5.00 -35.51 9.17
C PHE A 722 5.51 -35.73 10.59
N TYR A 723 5.20 -36.88 11.23
CA TYR A 723 5.60 -37.14 12.61
C TYR A 723 7.11 -37.00 12.84
N THR A 724 7.49 -36.27 13.90
CA THR A 724 8.88 -36.13 14.38
C THR A 724 9.00 -36.29 15.89
N GLY A 725 7.88 -36.35 16.62
CA GLY A 725 7.86 -36.34 18.09
C GLY A 725 8.02 -34.95 18.72
N THR A 726 8.24 -33.91 17.91
CA THR A 726 8.49 -32.53 18.36
C THR A 726 7.47 -31.55 17.78
N VAL A 727 7.21 -30.44 18.48
CA VAL A 727 6.27 -29.40 18.03
C VAL A 727 6.78 -28.72 16.76
N ALA A 728 6.00 -28.80 15.68
CA ALA A 728 6.35 -28.27 14.36
C ALA A 728 7.73 -28.69 13.84
N GLY A 729 8.15 -29.92 14.15
CA GLY A 729 9.30 -30.54 13.53
C GLY A 729 9.10 -30.76 12.02
N TRP A 730 10.19 -30.58 11.27
CA TRP A 730 10.24 -30.81 9.83
C TRP A 730 10.59 -32.27 9.50
N ASN A 731 9.87 -32.87 8.56
CA ASN A 731 10.10 -34.26 8.11
C ASN A 731 10.34 -34.30 6.59
N SER A 732 11.60 -34.29 6.17
CA SER A 732 12.00 -34.31 4.76
C SER A 732 11.55 -35.58 4.03
N THR A 733 11.52 -36.73 4.71
CA THR A 733 11.08 -38.00 4.11
C THR A 733 9.62 -37.91 3.67
N CYS A 734 8.76 -37.34 4.51
CA CYS A 734 7.37 -37.09 4.14
C CYS A 734 7.23 -35.98 3.09
N ALA A 735 7.89 -34.83 3.28
CA ALA A 735 7.83 -33.72 2.33
C ALA A 735 8.22 -34.12 0.90
N ASN A 736 9.26 -34.95 0.77
CA ASN A 736 9.76 -35.46 -0.51
C ASN A 736 8.95 -36.64 -1.08
N GLY A 737 7.84 -37.02 -0.44
CA GLY A 737 6.97 -38.11 -0.91
C GLY A 737 7.62 -39.50 -0.79
N GLN A 738 8.57 -39.66 0.14
CA GLN A 738 9.32 -40.90 0.35
C GLN A 738 8.71 -41.77 1.47
N SER A 739 7.79 -41.21 2.25
CA SER A 739 6.98 -41.94 3.23
C SER A 739 5.89 -42.74 2.52
N ILE A 740 6.23 -43.91 1.99
CA ILE A 740 5.31 -44.79 1.25
C ILE A 740 4.85 -45.91 2.18
N ALA A 741 3.53 -46.08 2.32
CA ALA A 741 2.94 -47.18 3.08
C ALA A 741 1.76 -47.83 2.37
N THR A 742 1.29 -48.94 2.92
CA THR A 742 0.07 -49.60 2.44
C THR A 742 -1.17 -48.83 2.91
N GLN A 743 -2.27 -49.00 2.19
CA GLN A 743 -3.57 -48.44 2.56
C GLN A 743 -3.97 -48.81 4.01
N ALA A 744 -3.75 -50.06 4.42
CA ALA A 744 -4.09 -50.52 5.77
C ALA A 744 -3.28 -49.79 6.85
N VAL A 745 -1.98 -49.57 6.62
CA VAL A 745 -1.13 -48.82 7.55
C VAL A 745 -1.60 -47.38 7.67
N TRP A 746 -1.81 -46.69 6.54
CA TRP A 746 -2.25 -45.30 6.59
C TRP A 746 -3.62 -45.10 7.24
N ALA A 747 -4.56 -46.01 6.96
CA ALA A 747 -5.87 -45.99 7.60
C ALA A 747 -5.76 -46.19 9.11
N GLN A 748 -4.98 -47.17 9.55
CA GLN A 748 -4.77 -47.41 10.98
C GLN A 748 -4.10 -46.21 11.67
N THR A 749 -3.14 -45.54 11.02
CA THR A 749 -2.51 -44.32 11.53
C THR A 749 -3.55 -43.24 11.82
N ALA A 750 -4.50 -43.00 10.91
CA ALA A 750 -5.58 -42.03 11.12
C ALA A 750 -6.58 -42.48 12.21
N LEU A 751 -6.91 -43.77 12.26
CA LEU A 751 -7.81 -44.33 13.27
C LEU A 751 -7.23 -44.22 14.69
N ASN A 752 -5.92 -44.43 14.84
CA ASN A 752 -5.22 -44.37 16.12
C ASN A 752 -5.14 -42.97 16.73
N MET A 753 -5.45 -41.90 15.96
CA MET A 753 -5.46 -40.53 16.49
C MET A 753 -6.68 -40.25 17.39
N TYR A 754 -7.73 -41.08 17.29
CA TYR A 754 -8.84 -41.11 18.24
C TYR A 754 -9.28 -42.56 18.50
N PRO A 755 -8.53 -43.28 19.36
CA PRO A 755 -8.83 -44.67 19.69
C PRO A 755 -10.22 -44.79 20.32
N GLY A 756 -11.06 -45.66 19.74
CA GLY A 756 -12.42 -45.92 20.24
C GLY A 756 -13.54 -45.13 19.57
N TYR A 757 -13.24 -44.19 18.67
CA TYR A 757 -14.27 -43.53 17.87
C TYR A 757 -14.83 -44.46 16.78
N THR A 758 -16.12 -44.78 16.86
CA THR A 758 -16.84 -45.66 15.90
C THR A 758 -17.82 -44.90 14.99
N GLY A 759 -17.89 -43.58 15.09
CA GLY A 759 -18.79 -42.75 14.29
C GLY A 759 -18.30 -42.53 12.85
N ALA A 760 -19.12 -41.83 12.06
CA ALA A 760 -18.72 -41.42 10.72
C ALA A 760 -17.57 -40.41 10.78
N ARG A 761 -16.60 -40.54 9.86
CA ARG A 761 -15.50 -39.59 9.68
C ARG A 761 -15.81 -38.58 8.58
N PRO A 762 -15.22 -37.38 8.59
CA PRO A 762 -15.52 -36.33 7.61
C PRO A 762 -15.13 -36.78 6.21
N LYS A 763 -16.00 -36.60 5.21
CA LYS A 763 -15.64 -36.90 3.82
C LYS A 763 -14.53 -35.98 3.32
N MET A 764 -13.63 -36.50 2.50
CA MET A 764 -12.39 -35.79 2.12
C MET A 764 -12.28 -35.53 0.63
N GLN A 765 -11.92 -34.29 0.27
CA GLN A 765 -11.52 -33.88 -1.07
C GLN A 765 -10.05 -33.46 -1.05
N ILE A 766 -9.22 -34.10 -1.87
CA ILE A 766 -7.76 -33.92 -1.84
C ILE A 766 -7.30 -33.29 -3.15
N TYR A 767 -6.64 -32.14 -3.09
CA TYR A 767 -6.07 -31.44 -4.25
C TYR A 767 -4.54 -31.53 -4.25
N HIS A 768 -3.92 -31.89 -5.37
CA HIS A 768 -2.45 -31.87 -5.51
C HIS A 768 -2.00 -31.51 -6.93
N GLY A 769 -0.83 -30.88 -7.04
CA GLY A 769 -0.22 -30.51 -8.31
C GLY A 769 0.91 -31.46 -8.72
N SER A 770 1.01 -31.79 -10.01
CA SER A 770 2.04 -32.71 -10.51
C SER A 770 3.44 -32.12 -10.58
N ALA A 771 3.59 -30.80 -10.44
CA ALA A 771 4.85 -30.05 -10.46
C ALA A 771 5.15 -29.43 -9.08
N ASP A 772 4.59 -29.99 -8.01
CA ASP A 772 4.86 -29.57 -6.64
C ASP A 772 6.27 -29.99 -6.20
N THR A 773 7.13 -29.02 -5.90
CA THR A 773 8.50 -29.24 -5.41
C THR A 773 8.67 -28.96 -3.91
N THR A 774 7.60 -28.59 -3.22
CA THR A 774 7.62 -28.37 -1.76
C THR A 774 7.06 -29.57 -1.03
N ILE A 775 5.90 -30.07 -1.47
CA ILE A 775 5.29 -31.32 -1.00
C ILE A 775 5.10 -32.20 -2.22
N TYR A 776 6.01 -33.15 -2.40
CA TYR A 776 6.15 -33.85 -3.66
C TYR A 776 4.89 -34.65 -4.03
N PRO A 777 4.60 -34.81 -5.34
CA PRO A 777 3.34 -35.40 -5.81
C PRO A 777 2.97 -36.79 -5.27
N PRO A 778 3.90 -37.70 -4.89
CA PRO A 778 3.54 -38.97 -4.26
C PRO A 778 2.67 -38.82 -3.00
N ASN A 779 2.76 -37.69 -2.29
CA ASN A 779 1.91 -37.42 -1.12
C ASN A 779 0.41 -37.40 -1.45
N PHE A 780 0.03 -37.07 -2.69
CA PHE A 780 -1.35 -37.19 -3.15
C PHE A 780 -1.84 -38.63 -3.06
N ASN A 781 -1.03 -39.57 -3.57
CA ASN A 781 -1.33 -40.99 -3.59
C ASN A 781 -1.40 -41.57 -2.18
N GLU A 782 -0.47 -41.20 -1.31
CA GLU A 782 -0.49 -41.65 0.08
C GLU A 782 -1.70 -41.09 0.85
N THR A 783 -2.13 -39.87 0.55
CA THR A 783 -3.32 -39.27 1.19
C THR A 783 -4.59 -39.96 0.71
N LEU A 784 -4.67 -40.31 -0.59
CA LEU A 784 -5.76 -41.13 -1.12
C LEU A 784 -5.78 -42.53 -0.53
N LYS A 785 -4.63 -43.19 -0.36
CA LYS A 785 -4.53 -44.49 0.35
C LYS A 785 -5.09 -44.38 1.77
N GLN A 786 -4.70 -43.35 2.53
CA GLN A 786 -5.19 -43.13 3.88
C GLN A 786 -6.71 -43.10 3.94
N TRP A 787 -7.32 -42.18 3.19
CA TRP A 787 -8.77 -41.99 3.27
C TRP A 787 -9.56 -43.10 2.55
N ALA A 788 -9.01 -43.71 1.50
CA ALA A 788 -9.63 -44.88 0.87
C ALA A 788 -9.72 -46.04 1.88
N GLY A 789 -8.64 -46.29 2.62
CA GLY A 789 -8.64 -47.31 3.66
C GLY A 789 -9.57 -46.99 4.84
N VAL A 790 -9.65 -45.73 5.26
CA VAL A 790 -10.59 -45.31 6.31
C VAL A 790 -12.05 -45.52 5.89
N PHE A 791 -12.39 -45.29 4.62
CA PHE A 791 -13.76 -45.44 4.11
C PHE A 791 -14.06 -46.82 3.50
N GLY A 792 -13.10 -47.74 3.47
CA GLY A 792 -13.26 -49.08 2.90
C GLY A 792 -13.27 -49.14 1.36
N TYR A 793 -12.77 -48.11 0.68
CA TYR A 793 -12.55 -48.12 -0.77
C TYR A 793 -11.21 -48.77 -1.13
N THR A 794 -11.07 -49.29 -2.34
CA THR A 794 -9.79 -49.83 -2.84
C THR A 794 -9.00 -48.74 -3.56
N TYR A 795 -7.85 -48.33 -3.02
CA TYR A 795 -6.94 -47.40 -3.67
C TYR A 795 -6.53 -47.89 -5.08
N GLY A 796 -6.52 -47.00 -6.06
CA GLY A 796 -6.25 -47.31 -7.47
C GLY A 796 -7.47 -47.78 -8.27
N GLN A 797 -8.64 -47.93 -7.64
CA GLN A 797 -9.90 -48.27 -8.31
C GLN A 797 -10.98 -47.20 -8.05
N PRO A 798 -10.83 -45.98 -8.61
CA PRO A 798 -11.89 -44.98 -8.52
C PRO A 798 -13.14 -45.46 -9.27
N GLN A 799 -14.32 -45.18 -8.72
CA GLN A 799 -15.61 -45.47 -9.36
C GLN A 799 -15.81 -44.65 -10.63
N GLN A 800 -15.32 -43.40 -10.63
CA GLN A 800 -15.35 -42.51 -11.79
C GLN A 800 -14.07 -41.68 -11.85
N THR A 801 -13.58 -41.45 -13.07
CA THR A 801 -12.47 -40.54 -13.35
C THR A 801 -12.94 -39.52 -14.38
N ILE A 802 -12.91 -38.24 -14.01
CA ILE A 802 -13.43 -37.15 -14.83
C ILE A 802 -12.27 -36.21 -15.18
N ALA A 803 -11.91 -36.17 -16.45
CA ALA A 803 -10.88 -35.26 -16.95
C ALA A 803 -11.38 -33.81 -17.06
N ASN A 804 -10.45 -32.86 -17.04
CA ASN A 804 -10.68 -31.42 -17.13
C ASN A 804 -11.66 -30.85 -16.09
N THR A 805 -11.68 -31.44 -14.89
CA THR A 805 -12.56 -31.04 -13.77
C THR A 805 -11.71 -30.78 -12.54
N PRO A 806 -11.80 -29.60 -11.89
CA PRO A 806 -12.78 -28.50 -12.12
C PRO A 806 -12.46 -27.56 -13.29
N ALA A 807 -11.27 -27.67 -13.90
CA ALA A 807 -10.85 -26.87 -15.05
C ALA A 807 -9.92 -27.66 -15.96
N SER A 808 -9.61 -27.11 -17.14
CA SER A 808 -8.60 -27.69 -18.05
C SER A 808 -7.30 -27.95 -17.29
N SER A 809 -6.66 -29.11 -17.52
CA SER A 809 -5.47 -29.65 -16.81
C SER A 809 -5.69 -30.35 -15.46
N TRP A 810 -6.93 -30.41 -14.96
CA TRP A 810 -7.27 -31.14 -13.74
C TRP A 810 -7.98 -32.46 -14.03
N THR A 811 -7.70 -33.48 -13.22
CA THR A 811 -8.41 -34.77 -13.26
C THR A 811 -8.97 -35.09 -11.89
N GLU A 812 -10.27 -35.37 -11.84
CA GLU A 812 -10.98 -35.77 -10.63
C GLU A 812 -11.15 -37.30 -10.59
N TYR A 813 -10.83 -37.91 -9.45
CA TYR A 813 -10.90 -39.34 -9.16
C TYR A 813 -11.88 -39.54 -8.00
N ILE A 814 -13.07 -40.05 -8.32
CA ILE A 814 -14.15 -40.26 -7.36
C ILE A 814 -14.11 -41.73 -6.90
N TYR A 815 -13.71 -41.96 -5.65
CA TYR A 815 -13.71 -43.32 -5.07
C TYR A 815 -15.08 -43.71 -4.50
N GLY A 816 -15.88 -42.72 -4.14
CA GLY A 816 -17.23 -42.87 -3.63
C GLY A 816 -17.73 -41.56 -3.03
N PRO A 817 -18.88 -41.55 -2.33
CA PRO A 817 -19.48 -40.33 -1.78
C PRO A 817 -18.60 -39.64 -0.72
N ASN A 818 -17.62 -40.35 -0.14
CA ASN A 818 -16.80 -39.86 0.96
C ASN A 818 -15.36 -39.51 0.58
N LEU A 819 -14.91 -39.79 -0.66
CA LEU A 819 -13.53 -39.52 -1.07
C LEU A 819 -13.43 -39.13 -2.54
N VAL A 820 -12.83 -37.97 -2.77
CA VAL A 820 -12.50 -37.43 -4.08
C VAL A 820 -11.04 -36.96 -4.10
N GLY A 821 -10.29 -37.36 -5.12
CA GLY A 821 -8.95 -36.85 -5.41
C GLY A 821 -8.96 -35.97 -6.65
N VAL A 822 -8.35 -34.80 -6.61
CA VAL A 822 -8.28 -33.85 -7.71
C VAL A 822 -6.81 -33.53 -8.01
N TYR A 823 -6.34 -33.93 -9.18
CA TYR A 823 -4.92 -33.88 -9.53
C TYR A 823 -4.67 -32.96 -10.73
N GLY A 824 -3.84 -31.94 -10.54
CA GLY A 824 -3.54 -30.93 -11.55
C GLY A 824 -2.24 -31.21 -12.29
N THR A 825 -2.29 -31.36 -13.61
CA THR A 825 -1.10 -31.60 -14.44
C THR A 825 -0.39 -30.28 -14.76
N GLY A 826 0.90 -30.19 -14.46
CA GLY A 826 1.71 -28.97 -14.60
C GLY A 826 1.46 -27.93 -13.50
N ILE A 827 0.67 -28.28 -12.48
CA ILE A 827 0.35 -27.38 -11.36
C ILE A 827 1.44 -27.52 -10.28
N THR A 828 1.94 -26.38 -9.79
CA THR A 828 2.97 -26.30 -8.74
C THR A 828 2.35 -26.41 -7.33
N HIS A 829 3.16 -26.23 -6.28
CA HIS A 829 2.69 -26.22 -4.89
C HIS A 829 1.59 -25.17 -4.61
N ASN A 830 1.62 -24.06 -5.36
CA ASN A 830 0.65 -22.97 -5.21
C ASN A 830 -0.64 -23.32 -5.97
N ILE A 831 -1.42 -24.25 -5.41
CA ILE A 831 -2.68 -24.68 -6.00
C ILE A 831 -3.73 -23.58 -5.84
N PRO A 832 -4.39 -23.14 -6.93
CA PRO A 832 -5.53 -22.24 -6.85
C PRO A 832 -6.66 -22.84 -5.99
N ILE A 833 -7.22 -22.05 -5.09
CA ILE A 833 -8.36 -22.46 -4.27
C ILE A 833 -9.63 -22.52 -5.13
N HIS A 834 -10.29 -23.68 -5.15
CA HIS A 834 -11.53 -23.90 -5.87
C HIS A 834 -12.74 -23.73 -4.94
N GLY A 835 -12.90 -22.53 -4.37
CA GLY A 835 -13.85 -22.29 -3.28
C GLY A 835 -15.32 -22.64 -3.58
N GLU A 836 -15.81 -22.46 -4.81
CA GLU A 836 -17.17 -22.88 -5.19
C GLU A 836 -17.31 -24.41 -5.23
N ASN A 837 -16.26 -25.14 -5.64
CA ASN A 837 -16.21 -26.60 -5.55
C ASN A 837 -16.17 -27.07 -4.11
N ASP A 838 -15.42 -26.37 -3.24
CA ASP A 838 -15.43 -26.65 -1.80
C ASP A 838 -16.84 -26.46 -1.22
N MET A 839 -17.55 -25.39 -1.58
CA MET A 839 -18.92 -25.17 -1.12
C MET A 839 -19.88 -26.25 -1.60
N ALA A 840 -19.70 -26.74 -2.84
CA ALA A 840 -20.50 -27.84 -3.38
C ALA A 840 -20.19 -29.15 -2.65
N TRP A 841 -18.90 -29.43 -2.40
CA TRP A 841 -18.45 -30.58 -1.63
C TRP A 841 -19.02 -30.54 -0.19
N PHE A 842 -19.06 -29.37 0.43
CA PHE A 842 -19.63 -29.18 1.77
C PHE A 842 -21.17 -29.18 1.78
N GLY A 843 -21.83 -29.14 0.62
CA GLY A 843 -23.30 -29.00 0.54
C GLY A 843 -23.81 -27.65 1.04
N ILE A 844 -23.02 -26.59 0.87
CA ILE A 844 -23.36 -25.20 1.20
C ILE A 844 -24.02 -24.51 0.00
N SER A 845 -23.43 -24.63 -1.19
CA SER A 845 -24.05 -24.23 -2.44
C SER A 845 -24.99 -25.36 -2.87
N GLY A 846 -26.31 -25.15 -2.77
CA GLY A 846 -27.29 -26.14 -3.22
C GLY A 846 -26.99 -26.52 -4.67
N SER A 847 -26.71 -27.79 -4.94
CA SER A 847 -26.23 -28.17 -6.25
C SER A 847 -27.35 -28.03 -7.28
N THR A 848 -27.12 -27.21 -8.29
CA THR A 848 -27.71 -27.42 -9.62
C THR A 848 -26.91 -28.54 -10.28
N THR A 849 -26.95 -29.75 -9.71
CA THR A 849 -26.59 -30.94 -10.49
C THR A 849 -27.89 -31.35 -11.17
N THR A 850 -27.92 -31.24 -12.49
CA THR A 850 -28.98 -31.78 -13.34
C THR A 850 -29.19 -33.25 -12.99
N SER A 851 -30.15 -33.53 -12.11
CA SER A 851 -30.66 -34.86 -11.88
C SER A 851 -31.54 -35.20 -13.08
N THR A 852 -30.98 -35.90 -14.06
CA THR A 852 -31.81 -36.64 -15.00
C THR A 852 -32.45 -37.77 -14.20
N SER A 853 -33.67 -37.51 -13.73
CA SER A 853 -34.52 -38.50 -13.11
C SER A 853 -34.96 -39.52 -14.15
N THR A 854 -34.50 -40.77 -14.03
CA THR A 854 -35.25 -41.92 -14.50
C THR A 854 -35.66 -42.74 -13.28
N SER A 855 -36.95 -42.65 -12.97
CA SER A 855 -37.63 -43.43 -11.97
C SER A 855 -37.65 -44.91 -12.35
N ALA A 856 -37.33 -45.80 -11.41
CA ALA A 856 -37.93 -47.13 -11.38
C ALA A 856 -38.06 -47.62 -9.93
N ALA A 857 -39.32 -47.87 -9.59
CA ALA A 857 -39.96 -48.36 -8.37
C ALA A 857 -39.16 -49.26 -7.42
N ALA A 858 -39.42 -49.03 -6.13
CA ALA A 858 -39.16 -49.95 -5.04
C ALA A 858 -39.87 -51.29 -5.23
N THR A 859 -39.20 -52.38 -4.87
CA THR A 859 -39.86 -53.62 -4.44
C THR A 859 -39.11 -54.17 -3.23
N THR A 860 -39.84 -54.21 -2.13
CA THR A 860 -39.49 -54.78 -0.84
C THR A 860 -39.34 -56.29 -0.95
N THR A 861 -38.23 -56.87 -0.49
CA THR A 861 -38.26 -58.23 0.07
C THR A 861 -37.15 -58.44 1.11
N SER A 862 -37.59 -58.87 2.28
CA SER A 862 -36.81 -59.32 3.43
C SER A 862 -36.12 -60.65 3.15
N THR A 863 -34.86 -60.85 3.60
CA THR A 863 -34.45 -62.09 4.30
C THR A 863 -33.04 -62.01 4.91
N THR A 864 -33.01 -62.09 6.23
CA THR A 864 -32.26 -63.03 7.10
C THR A 864 -30.78 -63.36 6.82
N LEU A 865 -29.96 -63.09 7.84
CA LEU A 865 -28.64 -63.68 8.12
C LEU A 865 -28.63 -65.21 8.01
N THR A 866 -27.61 -65.78 7.36
CA THR A 866 -27.07 -67.09 7.78
C THR A 866 -25.59 -67.24 7.41
N ARG A 867 -24.83 -67.71 8.40
CA ARG A 867 -23.43 -68.12 8.34
C ARG A 867 -23.38 -69.54 7.79
N SER A 868 -22.45 -69.85 6.89
CA SER A 868 -21.96 -71.22 6.72
C SER A 868 -20.54 -71.29 6.17
N THR A 869 -19.71 -72.01 6.92
CA THR A 869 -18.41 -72.63 6.59
C THR A 869 -18.52 -73.56 5.37
N THR A 870 -17.45 -73.84 4.61
CA THR A 870 -16.50 -74.97 4.81
C THR A 870 -15.47 -75.08 3.65
N THR A 871 -14.19 -75.30 4.02
CA THR A 871 -13.14 -76.19 3.45
C THR A 871 -12.67 -76.20 1.98
N THR A 872 -11.36 -75.89 1.84
CA THR A 872 -10.23 -76.57 1.14
C THR A 872 -10.37 -77.14 -0.28
N SER A 873 -9.40 -76.76 -1.14
CA SER A 873 -8.60 -77.70 -1.92
C SER A 873 -7.21 -77.13 -2.25
N SER A 874 -6.17 -77.86 -1.84
CA SER A 874 -4.77 -77.70 -2.21
C SER A 874 -4.45 -78.44 -3.52
N ALA A 875 -3.65 -77.84 -4.40
CA ALA A 875 -2.78 -78.59 -5.33
C ALA A 875 -1.54 -77.74 -5.66
N ALA A 876 -0.37 -78.35 -5.46
CA ALA A 876 0.94 -77.76 -5.57
C ALA A 876 1.45 -77.68 -7.02
N ALA A 877 2.33 -76.73 -7.30
CA ALA A 877 3.33 -76.83 -8.37
C ALA A 877 4.67 -76.23 -7.88
N THR A 878 5.71 -77.02 -8.09
CA THR A 878 7.08 -76.94 -7.56
C THR A 878 7.99 -76.09 -8.47
N SER A 879 9.07 -75.54 -7.90
CA SER A 879 10.34 -75.02 -8.47
C SER A 879 10.58 -73.55 -8.08
N THR A 880 11.74 -73.09 -7.60
CA THR A 880 13.08 -73.66 -7.39
C THR A 880 13.77 -72.71 -6.41
N ALA A 881 14.48 -73.24 -5.42
CA ALA A 881 15.40 -72.45 -4.61
C ALA A 881 16.64 -72.12 -5.46
N SER A 882 16.90 -70.84 -5.69
CA SER A 882 18.23 -70.32 -5.96
C SER A 882 18.56 -69.29 -4.89
N GLY A 883 19.64 -69.55 -4.14
CA GLY A 883 20.24 -68.55 -3.27
C GLY A 883 20.77 -67.40 -4.12
N GLY A 884 20.38 -66.17 -3.78
CA GLY A 884 20.84 -64.97 -4.48
C GLY A 884 20.15 -63.70 -3.99
N GLY A 885 20.72 -63.08 -2.94
CA GLY A 885 20.69 -61.64 -2.68
C GLY A 885 19.33 -60.94 -2.49
N CYS A 886 18.69 -61.09 -1.32
CA CYS A 886 17.67 -60.13 -0.88
C CYS A 886 18.37 -58.92 -0.25
N ASN A 887 19.02 -58.11 -1.08
CA ASN A 887 19.63 -56.84 -0.68
C ASN A 887 18.71 -55.70 -1.11
N SER A 888 18.22 -54.92 -0.15
CA SER A 888 17.45 -53.73 -0.51
C SER A 888 18.40 -52.57 -0.85
N ALA A 889 18.08 -51.83 -1.91
CA ALA A 889 18.82 -50.64 -2.34
C ALA A 889 18.94 -49.60 -1.21
N ARG A 890 19.78 -48.57 -1.38
CA ARG A 890 20.09 -47.49 -0.41
C ARG A 890 18.91 -46.90 0.39
N TRP A 891 17.67 -47.02 -0.06
CA TRP A 891 16.49 -46.48 0.63
C TRP A 891 15.47 -47.54 1.05
N GLY A 892 15.87 -48.81 1.03
CA GLY A 892 15.10 -49.94 1.49
C GLY A 892 14.92 -50.00 3.00
N GLN A 893 13.74 -50.43 3.45
CA GLN A 893 13.52 -50.76 4.86
C GLN A 893 14.09 -52.16 5.16
N CYS A 894 14.82 -52.27 6.27
CA CYS A 894 15.61 -53.46 6.59
C CYS A 894 15.19 -54.15 7.90
N ALA A 895 14.20 -53.64 8.63
CA ALA A 895 13.28 -54.36 9.53
C ALA A 895 12.63 -53.41 10.56
N GLY A 896 11.30 -53.48 10.67
CA GLY A 896 10.50 -53.00 11.80
C GLY A 896 9.45 -54.05 12.18
N ILE A 897 8.75 -53.89 13.30
CA ILE A 897 7.69 -54.82 13.73
C ILE A 897 6.63 -54.94 12.61
N GLY A 898 6.43 -56.16 12.11
CA GLY A 898 5.49 -56.46 11.01
C GLY A 898 6.08 -56.42 9.59
N TRP A 899 7.37 -56.10 9.41
CA TRP A 899 8.02 -56.09 8.09
C TRP A 899 8.28 -57.50 7.54
N THR A 900 7.76 -57.79 6.35
CA THR A 900 7.92 -59.09 5.65
C THR A 900 8.90 -59.02 4.46
N GLY A 901 9.56 -57.87 4.23
CA GLY A 901 10.53 -57.68 3.14
C GLY A 901 11.98 -58.05 3.51
N CYS A 902 12.96 -57.65 2.67
CA CYS A 902 14.38 -57.94 2.91
C CYS A 902 14.84 -57.40 4.26
N LYS A 903 15.64 -58.19 4.99
CA LYS A 903 16.21 -57.83 6.30
C LYS A 903 17.68 -57.40 6.24
N ALA A 904 18.25 -57.35 5.03
CA ALA A 904 19.64 -57.02 4.78
C ALA A 904 19.75 -55.91 3.72
N CYS A 905 20.71 -55.01 3.94
CA CYS A 905 21.00 -53.89 3.05
C CYS A 905 22.06 -54.27 2.03
N GLU A 906 21.98 -53.68 0.83
CA GLU A 906 23.03 -53.81 -0.17
C GLU A 906 24.34 -53.15 0.33
N SER A 907 25.49 -53.81 0.14
CA SER A 907 26.79 -53.20 0.45
C SER A 907 26.99 -51.91 -0.38
N PRO A 908 27.45 -50.79 0.20
CA PRO A 908 28.09 -50.62 1.51
C PRO A 908 27.15 -50.24 2.67
N TYR A 909 25.83 -50.27 2.48
CA TYR A 909 24.86 -49.72 3.42
C TYR A 909 24.59 -50.66 4.60
N LYS A 910 24.29 -50.08 5.77
CA LYS A 910 23.96 -50.82 6.99
C LYS A 910 22.53 -50.51 7.44
N CYS A 911 21.86 -51.54 7.96
CA CYS A 911 20.53 -51.35 8.54
C CYS A 911 20.64 -50.53 9.82
N THR A 912 20.05 -49.33 9.81
CA THR A 912 20.03 -48.40 10.93
C THR A 912 18.62 -48.36 11.52
N TYR A 913 18.52 -48.76 12.78
CA TYR A 913 17.29 -48.72 13.56
C TYR A 913 16.89 -47.28 13.89
N GLN A 914 15.63 -46.91 13.65
CA GLN A 914 15.10 -45.59 14.01
C GLN A 914 14.05 -45.69 15.11
N ASN A 915 13.12 -46.65 15.00
CA ASN A 915 12.16 -46.99 16.06
C ASN A 915 11.56 -48.39 15.81
N ASP A 916 10.72 -48.86 16.74
CA ASP A 916 10.17 -50.22 16.76
C ASP A 916 9.48 -50.62 15.44
N TRP A 917 9.00 -49.64 14.67
CA TRP A 917 8.25 -49.84 13.43
C TRP A 917 9.06 -49.51 12.18
N TYR A 918 10.24 -48.89 12.30
CA TYR A 918 10.99 -48.35 11.17
C TYR A 918 12.51 -48.49 11.33
N SER A 919 13.14 -49.15 10.36
CA SER A 919 14.61 -49.18 10.17
C SER A 919 14.94 -49.04 8.69
N GLN A 920 16.05 -48.36 8.38
CA GLN A 920 16.43 -47.99 7.02
C GLN A 920 17.88 -48.39 6.69
N CYS A 921 18.15 -48.79 5.45
CA CYS A 921 19.51 -48.93 4.94
C CYS A 921 20.18 -47.57 4.78
N LEU A 922 21.31 -47.31 5.45
CA LEU A 922 22.07 -46.05 5.36
C LEU A 922 23.54 -46.26 5.02
#